data_AF-A0A1I7GYJ0-F1
#
_entry.id   AF-A0A1I7GYJ0-F1
#
_cell.length_a   1.000
_cell.length_b   1.000
_cell.length_c   1.000
_cell.angle_alpha   90.00
_cell.angle_beta   90.00
_cell.angle_gamma   90.00
#
_symmetry.space_group_name_H-M   'P 1'
#
loop_
_entity.id
_entity.type
_entity.pdbx_description
1 polymer ?
#
loop_
_entity_poly.entity_id
_entity_poly.type
_entity_poly.pdbx_seq_one_letter_code
_entity_poly.pdbx_strand_id
1 'polypeptide(L)'
;MNFFNDFHNKNRIRFIAASFSMFFAAFFMLQTAVHAETVDPSEEALKQKEAPIQSNSIQGWPEGPIISAEAAILMDANTKTILYSKNIDEKLYPASTTKIMTCLLAVENAKLDEQVVFSHDAVFSVPNDGSSIGMDEGESIPLEQALFGIMVGSANEVANALAEHISGSVSKYVDEMNKRAKELGCQNTHFANTNGLHDPNHYTSAHDLALIAAEYFKNDLLCKVGNTPTYHFTPTESQPDDFYLHNKHKLINGEIKYDGIIGGKTGYTAQANETLVTCAERNGMKLICVVLKDDSPEQFNDTVTLFNYGFNNFRVEKVADVDKRYMPDDSLFFESDNDVFGKSGTILNLNPKDYVILPVNASVEDTDFEISYDLTPEEQAKAGNALAKVIYSYKGIPIGNAHVCYFEQNGTPSQLANAYHSIFINVKILIMCAGVFVVLMTLVASVATRIAANRTFHSRSDRIRYNRRKREFNKGHIQYKKIYIIVAVIVIAIMCFGLFIFFNSKSQKDAHTKNTDEIKPEAPVIEESADNMDVWKENHLKVKGIYVTGPTAGTDKLDDIISLINETELNTIVLDVKDDNGNITFKMDNENVIEMNSGIAYIKDISALLKKLKENDIYVIARIACFKDPILAKAHPELALTAPDNSLITDANGNAWVNPCKEEVWNYIISLVNSCCALGFDEVQLDYVRFPVGQKADDALYDLVSDDDDARRNYITEFLAKVTEEGHKHNIPVSADVFGTIINSNKDSKHVGQDYVNLVSNLDIICPMIYPSHYADGEFKLDVPDAHPYDTVNKALEKSNEILNPISNNNHAVIRPWLQAFTATWVKGHIKYEGKEIRAQIQAVYDAGYDEWILWNSNSNYNIDALTKS
;
A
#
# COMPACT_ATOMS: atom_id res chain seq x y z
N MET A 1 34.75 -91.97 54.81
CA MET A 1 35.90 -91.07 55.03
C MET A 1 35.73 -89.88 54.07
N ASN A 2 34.67 -89.07 54.10
CA ASN A 2 33.97 -88.33 55.18
C ASN A 2 34.85 -87.36 55.98
N PHE A 3 35.79 -86.69 55.31
CA PHE A 3 36.39 -85.47 55.87
C PHE A 3 36.75 -84.35 54.86
N PHE A 4 36.39 -84.45 53.57
CA PHE A 4 36.75 -83.41 52.59
C PHE A 4 35.61 -82.82 51.73
N ASN A 5 34.35 -83.21 51.95
CA ASN A 5 33.21 -82.64 51.21
C ASN A 5 32.36 -81.61 51.98
N ASP A 6 32.65 -81.33 53.25
CA ASP A 6 31.82 -80.42 54.07
C ASP A 6 32.40 -78.99 54.19
N PHE A 7 33.58 -78.72 53.61
CA PHE A 7 34.23 -77.41 53.67
C PHE A 7 33.83 -76.46 52.52
N HIS A 8 33.43 -77.00 51.35
CA HIS A 8 33.05 -76.17 50.19
C HIS A 8 31.59 -75.70 50.19
N ASN A 9 30.72 -76.30 51.00
CA ASN A 9 29.31 -75.88 51.08
C ASN A 9 29.03 -74.79 52.13
N LYS A 10 29.79 -74.77 53.24
CA LYS A 10 29.57 -73.77 54.31
C LYS A 10 30.08 -72.36 53.95
N ASN A 11 31.11 -72.25 53.11
CA ASN A 11 31.62 -70.94 52.65
C ASN A 11 30.82 -70.38 51.47
N ARG A 12 30.17 -71.22 50.63
CA ARG A 12 29.25 -70.73 49.59
C ARG A 12 27.95 -70.18 50.18
N ILE A 13 27.40 -70.82 51.20
CA ILE A 13 26.17 -70.35 51.86
C ILE A 13 26.42 -69.06 52.65
N ARG A 14 27.60 -68.90 53.27
CA ARG A 14 27.99 -67.65 53.95
C ARG A 14 28.30 -66.49 52.98
N PHE A 15 28.85 -66.77 51.80
CA PHE A 15 29.03 -65.74 50.76
C PHE A 15 27.69 -65.32 50.13
N ILE A 16 26.79 -66.27 49.87
CA ILE A 16 25.45 -65.96 49.31
C ILE A 16 24.59 -65.20 50.34
N ALA A 17 24.67 -65.55 51.62
CA ALA A 17 23.95 -64.83 52.68
C ALA A 17 24.53 -63.43 52.96
N ALA A 18 25.86 -63.27 52.93
CA ALA A 18 26.48 -61.94 53.06
C ALA A 18 26.22 -61.04 51.85
N SER A 19 26.18 -61.60 50.64
CA SER A 19 25.78 -60.87 49.43
C SER A 19 24.30 -60.50 49.44
N PHE A 20 23.40 -61.34 49.97
CA PHE A 20 21.98 -61.00 50.12
C PHE A 20 21.72 -59.93 51.19
N SER A 21 22.44 -59.95 52.32
CA SER A 21 22.30 -58.92 53.36
C SER A 21 22.92 -57.57 52.96
N MET A 22 23.98 -57.57 52.14
CA MET A 22 24.55 -56.34 51.59
C MET A 22 23.70 -55.78 50.44
N PHE A 23 22.99 -56.63 49.69
CA PHE A 23 21.97 -56.20 48.72
C PHE A 23 20.74 -55.60 49.40
N PHE A 24 20.27 -56.18 50.52
CA PHE A 24 19.10 -55.66 51.27
C PHE A 24 19.40 -54.35 52.04
N ALA A 25 20.63 -54.18 52.55
CA ALA A 25 21.04 -52.93 53.20
C ALA A 25 21.29 -51.80 52.19
N ALA A 26 21.76 -52.11 50.98
CA ALA A 26 21.85 -51.15 49.88
C ALA A 26 20.46 -50.78 49.33
N PHE A 27 19.50 -51.71 49.35
CA PHE A 27 18.12 -51.45 48.93
C PHE A 27 17.36 -50.54 49.92
N PHE A 28 17.69 -50.60 51.22
CA PHE A 28 17.09 -49.72 52.24
C PHE A 28 17.77 -48.35 52.37
N MET A 29 19.05 -48.21 52.01
CA MET A 29 19.72 -46.89 51.96
C MET A 29 19.50 -46.11 50.65
N LEU A 30 18.91 -46.73 49.62
CA LEU A 30 18.43 -46.03 48.41
C LEU A 30 16.93 -45.65 48.47
N GLN A 31 16.29 -45.78 49.63
CA GLN A 31 14.98 -45.19 49.91
C GLN A 31 15.10 -43.93 50.77
N THR A 32 16.03 -43.03 50.45
CA THR A 32 15.59 -41.64 50.39
C THR A 32 14.75 -41.55 49.13
N ALA A 33 13.45 -41.79 49.27
CA ALA A 33 12.51 -41.32 48.27
C ALA A 33 12.77 -39.82 48.11
N VAL A 34 13.51 -39.46 47.06
CA VAL A 34 13.20 -38.22 46.38
C VAL A 34 11.75 -38.44 45.97
N HIS A 35 10.83 -37.83 46.73
CA HIS A 35 9.52 -37.53 46.21
C HIS A 35 9.80 -36.66 44.98
N ALA A 36 9.94 -37.28 43.81
CA ALA A 36 9.52 -36.60 42.61
C ALA A 36 8.01 -36.51 42.81
N GLU A 37 7.55 -35.35 43.26
CA GLU A 37 6.13 -35.00 43.17
C GLU A 37 5.72 -35.31 41.73
N THR A 38 4.93 -36.36 41.53
CA THR A 38 4.21 -36.52 40.27
C THR A 38 3.22 -35.39 40.26
N VAL A 39 3.59 -34.27 39.65
CA VAL A 39 2.73 -33.09 39.56
C VAL A 39 1.46 -33.53 38.83
N ASP A 40 0.31 -33.25 39.43
CA ASP A 40 -0.98 -33.52 38.81
C ASP A 40 -1.05 -32.67 37.52
N PRO A 41 -1.24 -33.27 36.32
CA PRO A 41 -1.33 -32.52 35.07
C PRO A 41 -2.40 -31.41 35.11
N SER A 42 -3.44 -31.58 35.93
CA SER A 42 -4.47 -30.54 36.14
C SER A 42 -3.99 -29.38 37.02
N GLU A 43 -3.12 -29.63 38.00
CA GLU A 43 -2.49 -28.57 38.80
C GLU A 43 -1.42 -27.82 37.99
N GLU A 44 -0.70 -28.51 37.10
CA GLU A 44 0.30 -27.92 36.22
C GLU A 44 -0.35 -26.98 35.19
N ALA A 45 -1.43 -27.41 34.55
CA ALA A 45 -2.23 -26.59 33.63
C ALA A 45 -2.87 -25.37 34.33
N LEU A 46 -3.32 -25.53 35.59
CA LEU A 46 -3.81 -24.41 36.40
C LEU A 46 -2.71 -23.41 36.71
N LYS A 47 -1.52 -23.87 37.14
CA LYS A 47 -0.36 -23.01 37.39
C LYS A 47 0.11 -22.29 36.12
N GLN A 48 0.07 -22.93 34.96
CA GLN A 48 0.38 -22.30 33.67
C GLN A 48 -0.62 -21.18 33.32
N LYS A 49 -1.91 -21.37 33.58
CA LYS A 49 -2.93 -20.31 33.41
C LYS A 49 -2.78 -19.17 34.41
N GLU A 50 -2.31 -19.46 35.61
CA GLU A 50 -2.03 -18.46 36.66
C GLU A 50 -0.70 -17.71 36.47
N ALA A 51 0.13 -18.13 35.51
CA ALA A 51 1.40 -17.46 35.24
C ALA A 51 1.19 -15.98 34.87
N PRO A 52 2.04 -15.06 35.38
CA PRO A 52 1.83 -13.64 35.20
C PRO A 52 1.97 -13.25 33.73
N ILE A 53 1.01 -12.46 33.25
CA ILE A 53 1.08 -11.79 31.95
C ILE A 53 1.93 -10.54 32.14
N GLN A 54 3.16 -10.55 31.63
CA GLN A 54 4.14 -9.48 31.87
C GLN A 54 3.64 -8.12 31.35
N SER A 55 2.94 -8.08 30.22
CA SER A 55 2.38 -6.83 29.67
C SER A 55 1.32 -6.19 30.57
N ASN A 56 0.65 -6.94 31.44
CA ASN A 56 -0.36 -6.40 32.35
C ASN A 56 0.25 -5.55 33.49
N SER A 57 1.57 -5.58 33.65
CA SER A 57 2.28 -4.71 34.59
C SER A 57 2.52 -3.27 34.07
N ILE A 58 2.27 -3.03 32.78
CA ILE A 58 2.49 -1.74 32.14
C ILE A 58 1.28 -0.84 32.40
N GLN A 59 1.48 0.28 33.09
CA GLN A 59 0.41 1.19 33.45
C GLN A 59 -0.25 1.81 32.20
N GLY A 60 -1.57 1.69 32.06
CA GLY A 60 -2.32 2.25 30.92
C GLY A 60 -2.26 1.39 29.66
N TRP A 61 -1.54 0.26 29.70
CA TRP A 61 -1.60 -0.76 28.66
C TRP A 61 -2.89 -1.58 28.81
N PRO A 62 -3.55 -1.98 27.71
CA PRO A 62 -4.74 -2.81 27.78
C PRO A 62 -4.49 -4.12 28.53
N GLU A 63 -5.43 -4.54 29.38
CA GLU A 63 -5.31 -5.78 30.15
C GLU A 63 -5.40 -7.00 29.23
N GLY A 64 -4.31 -7.76 29.15
CA GLY A 64 -4.18 -8.94 28.32
C GLY A 64 -5.01 -10.13 28.86
N PRO A 65 -5.58 -10.95 27.97
CA PRO A 65 -6.40 -12.09 28.34
C PRO A 65 -5.57 -13.24 28.93
N ILE A 66 -6.20 -14.05 29.77
CA ILE A 66 -5.64 -15.30 30.28
C ILE A 66 -5.74 -16.37 29.19
N ILE A 67 -4.62 -17.05 28.93
CA ILE A 67 -4.46 -18.07 27.89
C ILE A 67 -3.80 -19.33 28.49
N SER A 68 -3.95 -20.50 27.88
CA SER A 68 -3.34 -21.76 28.36
C SER A 68 -1.87 -21.89 28.01
N ALA A 69 -1.41 -21.35 26.88
CA ALA A 69 -0.02 -21.48 26.42
C ALA A 69 1.01 -21.11 27.50
N GLU A 70 2.12 -21.86 27.60
CA GLU A 70 3.19 -21.60 28.56
C GLU A 70 3.93 -20.29 28.28
N ALA A 71 4.16 -20.01 26.99
CA ALA A 71 4.67 -18.73 26.51
C ALA A 71 3.88 -18.24 25.29
N ALA A 72 3.63 -16.94 25.23
CA ALA A 72 2.98 -16.32 24.09
C ALA A 72 3.37 -14.86 23.89
N ILE A 73 3.39 -14.43 22.63
CA ILE A 73 3.61 -13.04 22.24
C ILE A 73 2.62 -12.65 21.15
N LEU A 74 2.11 -11.42 21.24
CA LEU A 74 1.44 -10.74 20.14
C LEU A 74 2.25 -9.50 19.79
N MET A 75 2.72 -9.42 18.55
CA MET A 75 3.65 -8.39 18.11
C MET A 75 3.22 -7.82 16.75
N ASP A 76 3.28 -6.50 16.58
CA ASP A 76 3.16 -5.91 15.25
C ASP A 76 4.40 -6.24 14.41
N ALA A 77 4.19 -6.75 13.19
CA ALA A 77 5.24 -7.27 12.33
C ALA A 77 6.18 -6.16 11.82
N ASN A 78 5.68 -4.93 11.68
CA ASN A 78 6.39 -3.82 11.05
C ASN A 78 7.15 -3.00 12.09
N THR A 79 6.48 -2.58 13.17
CA THR A 79 7.09 -1.77 14.24
C THR A 79 7.82 -2.61 15.29
N LYS A 80 7.55 -3.92 15.34
CA LYS A 80 7.96 -4.85 16.42
C LYS A 80 7.39 -4.48 17.80
N THR A 81 6.33 -3.66 17.85
CA THR A 81 5.65 -3.33 19.11
C THR A 81 5.08 -4.60 19.71
N ILE A 82 5.41 -4.89 20.96
CA ILE A 82 4.89 -6.05 21.69
C ILE A 82 3.59 -5.64 22.39
N LEU A 83 2.46 -6.15 21.91
CA LEU A 83 1.11 -5.88 22.42
C LEU A 83 0.78 -6.76 23.63
N TYR A 84 1.21 -8.03 23.59
CA TYR A 84 1.00 -9.00 24.65
C TYR A 84 2.28 -9.77 24.93
N SER A 85 2.60 -9.98 26.21
CA SER A 85 3.74 -10.81 26.61
C SER A 85 3.43 -11.75 27.77
N LYS A 86 3.64 -13.04 27.53
CA LYS A 86 3.66 -14.13 28.51
C LYS A 86 4.94 -14.95 28.31
N ASN A 87 5.90 -14.88 29.24
CA ASN A 87 7.15 -15.66 29.23
C ASN A 87 7.93 -15.61 27.89
N ILE A 88 7.96 -14.46 27.22
CA ILE A 88 8.34 -14.36 25.81
C ILE A 88 9.79 -14.72 25.50
N ASP A 89 10.69 -14.68 26.49
CA ASP A 89 12.12 -15.00 26.35
C ASP A 89 12.48 -16.41 26.87
N GLU A 90 11.49 -17.19 27.32
CA GLU A 90 11.72 -18.54 27.81
C GLU A 90 12.14 -19.48 26.68
N LYS A 91 13.16 -20.30 26.94
CA LYS A 91 13.69 -21.27 25.96
C LYS A 91 12.80 -22.50 25.93
N LEU A 92 12.03 -22.62 24.84
CA LEU A 92 11.11 -23.71 24.57
C LEU A 92 11.45 -24.39 23.24
N TYR A 93 10.91 -25.57 23.03
CA TYR A 93 11.12 -26.33 21.79
C TYR A 93 10.20 -25.79 20.68
N PRO A 94 10.72 -25.40 19.51
CA PRO A 94 9.90 -24.81 18.43
C PRO A 94 8.97 -25.84 17.76
N ALA A 95 9.36 -27.12 17.73
CA ALA A 95 8.77 -28.10 16.83
C ALA A 95 8.78 -27.60 15.37
N SER A 96 7.78 -27.96 14.55
CA SER A 96 7.77 -27.63 13.12
C SER A 96 7.66 -26.14 12.78
N THR A 97 7.48 -25.23 13.74
CA THR A 97 7.59 -23.78 13.47
C THR A 97 9.01 -23.38 13.06
N THR A 98 10.02 -24.22 13.34
CA THR A 98 11.38 -24.13 12.76
C THR A 98 11.37 -23.95 11.24
N LYS A 99 10.39 -24.57 10.55
CA LYS A 99 10.27 -24.51 9.09
C LYS A 99 10.03 -23.11 8.53
N ILE A 100 9.59 -22.16 9.38
CA ILE A 100 9.51 -20.73 9.02
C ILE A 100 10.90 -20.18 8.68
N MET A 101 11.90 -20.42 9.53
CA MET A 101 13.29 -20.04 9.24
C MET A 101 13.82 -20.80 8.02
N THR A 102 13.51 -22.09 7.90
CA THR A 102 13.94 -22.90 6.76
C THR A 102 13.45 -22.33 5.44
N CYS A 103 12.16 -21.96 5.34
CA CYS A 103 11.61 -21.37 4.11
C CYS A 103 12.08 -19.94 3.87
N LEU A 104 12.24 -19.14 4.93
CA LEU A 104 12.80 -17.78 4.83
C LEU A 104 14.19 -17.81 4.20
N LEU A 105 15.08 -18.64 4.73
CA LEU A 105 16.43 -18.74 4.22
C LEU A 105 16.46 -19.32 2.79
N ALA A 106 15.47 -20.15 2.43
CA ALA A 106 15.37 -20.73 1.10
C ALA A 106 15.16 -19.65 0.01
N VAL A 107 14.17 -18.78 0.22
CA VAL A 107 13.84 -17.72 -0.75
C VAL A 107 14.90 -16.63 -0.81
N GLU A 108 15.71 -16.48 0.24
CA GLU A 108 16.84 -15.55 0.26
C GLU A 108 18.04 -16.05 -0.54
N ASN A 109 18.18 -17.37 -0.75
CA ASN A 109 19.44 -17.97 -1.24
C ASN A 109 19.31 -18.81 -2.52
N ALA A 110 18.11 -19.07 -3.04
CA ALA A 110 17.91 -19.87 -4.23
C ALA A 110 16.71 -19.41 -5.08
N LYS A 111 16.71 -19.77 -6.37
CA LYS A 111 15.61 -19.47 -7.28
C LYS A 111 14.51 -20.52 -7.19
N LEU A 112 13.29 -20.09 -7.47
CA LEU A 112 12.07 -20.90 -7.30
C LEU A 112 11.96 -22.07 -8.30
N ASP A 113 12.58 -21.93 -9.47
CA ASP A 113 12.60 -22.92 -10.56
C ASP A 113 13.73 -23.94 -10.45
N GLU A 114 14.59 -23.84 -9.43
CA GLU A 114 15.64 -24.81 -9.20
C GLU A 114 15.06 -26.16 -8.74
N GLN A 115 15.55 -27.25 -9.32
CA GLN A 115 15.12 -28.60 -8.97
C GLN A 115 15.81 -29.08 -7.69
N VAL A 116 15.02 -29.28 -6.65
CA VAL A 116 15.44 -29.89 -5.38
C VAL A 116 15.41 -31.41 -5.54
N VAL A 117 16.58 -32.04 -5.54
CA VAL A 117 16.73 -33.51 -5.65
C VAL A 117 16.71 -34.16 -4.27
N PHE A 118 15.93 -35.23 -4.12
CA PHE A 118 15.80 -35.96 -2.86
C PHE A 118 16.92 -37.00 -2.73
N SER A 119 17.89 -36.73 -1.86
CA SER A 119 18.97 -37.67 -1.55
C SER A 119 18.51 -38.81 -0.64
N HIS A 120 19.31 -39.87 -0.56
CA HIS A 120 19.10 -40.95 0.42
C HIS A 120 18.97 -40.41 1.84
N ASP A 121 19.89 -39.53 2.25
CA ASP A 121 19.92 -38.99 3.60
C ASP A 121 18.73 -38.05 3.85
N ALA A 122 18.32 -37.23 2.88
CA ALA A 122 17.14 -36.38 3.02
C ALA A 122 15.87 -37.19 3.33
N VAL A 123 15.66 -38.30 2.61
CA VAL A 123 14.48 -39.17 2.74
C VAL A 123 14.54 -40.06 3.98
N PHE A 124 15.68 -40.67 4.27
CA PHE A 124 15.76 -41.74 5.28
C PHE A 124 16.36 -41.30 6.63
N SER A 125 16.83 -40.06 6.78
CA SER A 125 17.29 -39.53 8.08
C SER A 125 16.17 -38.98 8.97
N VAL A 126 14.93 -38.98 8.49
CA VAL A 126 13.75 -38.54 9.26
C VAL A 126 12.96 -39.76 9.78
N PRO A 127 12.29 -39.66 10.95
CA PRO A 127 11.50 -40.76 11.50
C PRO A 127 10.34 -41.15 10.59
N ASN A 128 10.05 -42.46 10.48
CA ASN A 128 8.95 -42.99 9.68
C ASN A 128 7.56 -42.52 10.15
N ASP A 129 7.42 -42.13 11.41
CA ASP A 129 6.20 -41.57 12.01
C ASP A 129 6.19 -40.03 12.01
N GLY A 130 7.20 -39.39 11.42
CA GLY A 130 7.26 -37.96 11.19
C GLY A 130 6.34 -37.49 10.07
N SER A 131 6.12 -36.18 9.96
CA SER A 131 5.40 -35.61 8.82
C SER A 131 6.24 -35.72 7.55
N SER A 132 5.65 -36.30 6.51
CA SER A 132 6.26 -36.54 5.20
C SER A 132 5.19 -36.48 4.10
N ILE A 133 5.59 -36.11 2.88
CA ILE A 133 4.77 -36.20 1.66
C ILE A 133 5.11 -37.43 0.81
N GLY A 134 6.07 -38.27 1.23
CA GLY A 134 6.34 -39.57 0.62
C GLY A 134 7.24 -39.54 -0.61
N MET A 135 8.17 -38.59 -0.71
CA MET A 135 9.13 -38.51 -1.83
C MET A 135 10.14 -39.66 -1.81
N ASP A 136 10.46 -40.19 -2.99
CA ASP A 136 11.45 -41.27 -3.16
C ASP A 136 12.87 -40.73 -3.44
N GLU A 137 13.89 -41.53 -3.10
CA GLU A 137 15.28 -41.22 -3.42
C GLU A 137 15.49 -41.07 -4.93
N GLY A 138 16.06 -39.93 -5.34
CA GLY A 138 16.33 -39.59 -6.74
C GLY A 138 15.22 -38.80 -7.43
N GLU A 139 14.05 -38.66 -6.80
CA GLU A 139 13.01 -37.75 -7.28
C GLU A 139 13.45 -36.28 -7.16
N SER A 140 12.76 -35.40 -7.88
CA SER A 140 12.97 -33.95 -7.72
C SER A 140 11.73 -33.13 -8.02
N ILE A 141 11.61 -32.01 -7.30
CA ILE A 141 10.55 -31.01 -7.46
C ILE A 141 11.16 -29.60 -7.52
N PRO A 142 10.53 -28.63 -8.20
CA PRO A 142 10.94 -27.24 -8.12
C PRO A 142 10.94 -26.72 -6.67
N LEU A 143 11.86 -25.81 -6.35
CA LEU A 143 11.97 -25.21 -5.02
C LEU A 143 10.64 -24.59 -4.56
N GLU A 144 9.89 -23.94 -5.46
CA GLU A 144 8.54 -23.45 -5.14
C GLU A 144 7.63 -24.55 -4.57
N GLN A 145 7.60 -25.73 -5.21
CA GLN A 145 6.80 -26.86 -4.74
C GLN A 145 7.34 -27.41 -3.41
N ALA A 146 8.67 -27.39 -3.21
CA ALA A 146 9.26 -27.75 -1.93
C ALA A 146 8.77 -26.84 -0.79
N LEU A 147 8.63 -25.53 -1.02
CA LEU A 147 8.04 -24.61 -0.04
C LEU A 147 6.59 -25.01 0.32
N PHE A 148 5.75 -25.37 -0.66
CA PHE A 148 4.40 -25.90 -0.40
C PHE A 148 4.43 -27.23 0.37
N GLY A 149 5.33 -28.15 0.02
CA GLY A 149 5.51 -29.40 0.76
C GLY A 149 5.89 -29.18 2.23
N ILE A 150 6.74 -28.19 2.50
CA ILE A 150 7.19 -27.82 3.85
C ILE A 150 6.08 -27.09 4.63
N MET A 151 5.37 -26.14 4.04
CA MET A 151 4.40 -25.33 4.78
C MET A 151 3.02 -25.99 4.91
N VAL A 152 2.52 -26.61 3.83
CA VAL A 152 1.21 -27.28 3.80
C VAL A 152 1.31 -28.69 4.40
N GLY A 153 2.26 -29.50 3.91
CA GLY A 153 2.47 -30.88 4.36
C GLY A 153 3.27 -31.01 5.64
N SER A 154 4.03 -29.96 6.03
CA SER A 154 4.96 -30.01 7.15
C SER A 154 6.06 -31.08 6.99
N ALA A 155 6.42 -31.43 5.76
CA ALA A 155 7.33 -32.54 5.47
C ALA A 155 8.76 -32.29 5.90
N ASN A 156 9.34 -33.28 6.57
CA ASN A 156 10.68 -33.19 7.16
C ASN A 156 11.78 -33.47 6.13
N GLU A 157 11.56 -34.46 5.27
CA GLU A 157 12.46 -34.87 4.19
C GLU A 157 12.61 -33.76 3.15
N VAL A 158 11.53 -33.02 2.84
CA VAL A 158 11.57 -31.89 1.91
C VAL A 158 12.42 -30.76 2.48
N ALA A 159 12.32 -30.49 3.79
CA ALA A 159 13.16 -29.50 4.47
C ALA A 159 14.65 -29.90 4.51
N ASN A 160 14.95 -31.20 4.60
CA ASN A 160 16.33 -31.70 4.50
C ASN A 160 16.85 -31.58 3.05
N ALA A 161 16.08 -32.02 2.06
CA ALA A 161 16.46 -31.97 0.65
C ALA A 161 16.69 -30.53 0.18
N LEU A 162 15.82 -29.59 0.59
CA LEU A 162 15.98 -28.17 0.30
C LEU A 162 17.28 -27.61 0.90
N ALA A 163 17.60 -27.99 2.14
CA ALA A 163 18.83 -27.57 2.80
C ALA A 163 20.10 -28.13 2.15
N GLU A 164 20.05 -29.39 1.70
CA GLU A 164 21.12 -30.01 0.93
C GLU A 164 21.32 -29.33 -0.43
N HIS A 165 20.24 -28.98 -1.12
CA HIS A 165 20.28 -28.28 -2.40
C HIS A 165 20.98 -26.93 -2.28
N ILE A 166 20.61 -26.13 -1.27
CA ILE A 166 21.09 -24.75 -1.12
C ILE A 166 22.51 -24.68 -0.58
N SER A 167 22.81 -25.40 0.51
CA SER A 167 24.08 -25.25 1.25
C SER A 167 25.01 -26.47 1.08
N GLY A 168 24.61 -27.44 0.26
CA GLY A 168 25.33 -28.69 0.00
C GLY A 168 25.24 -29.73 1.11
N SER A 169 24.65 -29.38 2.27
CA SER A 169 24.41 -30.31 3.39
C SER A 169 23.49 -29.67 4.43
N VAL A 170 22.68 -30.48 5.12
CA VAL A 170 21.82 -30.04 6.24
C VAL A 170 22.61 -29.29 7.31
N SER A 171 23.80 -29.78 7.71
CA SER A 171 24.61 -29.15 8.76
C SER A 171 25.02 -27.71 8.43
N LYS A 172 25.45 -27.45 7.18
CA LYS A 172 25.82 -26.10 6.75
C LYS A 172 24.61 -25.17 6.70
N TYR A 173 23.46 -25.68 6.24
CA TYR A 173 22.23 -24.91 6.25
C TYR A 173 21.81 -24.54 7.69
N VAL A 174 21.95 -25.46 8.65
CA VAL A 174 21.69 -25.19 10.07
C VAL A 174 22.63 -24.11 10.63
N ASP A 175 23.91 -24.12 10.24
CA ASP A 175 24.85 -23.03 10.60
C ASP A 175 24.37 -21.68 10.06
N GLU A 176 23.86 -21.65 8.82
CA GLU A 176 23.30 -20.46 8.18
C GLU A 176 21.98 -20.02 8.83
N MET A 177 21.09 -20.94 9.22
CA MET A 177 19.88 -20.64 10.00
C MET A 177 20.22 -19.97 11.33
N ASN A 178 21.21 -20.49 12.05
CA ASN A 178 21.67 -19.90 13.32
C ASN A 178 22.32 -18.53 13.13
N LYS A 179 23.09 -18.37 12.04
CA LYS A 179 23.65 -17.08 11.66
C LYS A 179 22.54 -16.06 11.36
N ARG A 180 21.54 -16.45 10.56
CA ARG A 180 20.40 -15.60 10.20
C ARG A 180 19.58 -15.23 11.43
N ALA A 181 19.30 -16.18 12.34
CA ALA A 181 18.63 -15.90 13.61
C ALA A 181 19.36 -14.80 14.41
N LYS A 182 20.69 -14.87 14.50
CA LYS A 182 21.50 -13.86 15.17
C LYS A 182 21.45 -12.50 14.47
N GLU A 183 21.45 -12.47 13.14
CA GLU A 183 21.29 -11.23 12.35
C GLU A 183 19.93 -10.58 12.56
N LEU A 184 18.88 -11.38 12.76
CA LEU A 184 17.53 -10.91 13.10
C LEU A 184 17.38 -10.49 14.58
N GLY A 185 18.43 -10.60 15.39
CA GLY A 185 18.45 -10.18 16.79
C GLY A 185 17.97 -11.24 17.78
N CYS A 186 17.80 -12.49 17.35
CA CYS A 186 17.39 -13.59 18.23
C CYS A 186 18.48 -13.87 19.29
N GLN A 187 18.09 -13.97 20.56
CA GLN A 187 19.02 -14.19 21.69
C GLN A 187 18.87 -15.56 22.34
N ASN A 188 17.70 -16.16 22.20
CA ASN A 188 17.25 -17.38 22.84
C ASN A 188 16.88 -18.47 21.82
N THR A 189 17.55 -18.48 20.67
CA THR A 189 17.32 -19.45 19.59
C THR A 189 18.58 -20.21 19.22
N HIS A 190 18.45 -21.52 19.01
CA HIS A 190 19.45 -22.37 18.39
C HIS A 190 18.77 -23.48 17.59
N PHE A 191 19.01 -23.52 16.29
CA PHE A 191 18.57 -24.58 15.39
C PHE A 191 19.59 -25.73 15.39
N ALA A 192 19.13 -26.98 15.48
CA ALA A 192 19.96 -28.19 15.39
C ALA A 192 19.61 -29.01 14.13
N ASN A 193 18.49 -28.70 13.49
CA ASN A 193 17.98 -29.30 12.27
C ASN A 193 17.06 -28.29 11.56
N THR A 194 16.61 -28.64 10.35
CA THR A 194 15.83 -27.77 9.44
C THR A 194 14.33 -27.96 9.55
N ASN A 195 13.87 -28.93 10.35
CA ASN A 195 12.51 -29.44 10.26
C ASN A 195 11.77 -29.41 11.60
N GLY A 196 12.45 -29.18 12.73
CA GLY A 196 11.80 -29.08 14.03
C GLY A 196 11.67 -30.39 14.79
N LEU A 197 12.30 -31.47 14.32
CA LEU A 197 12.40 -32.70 15.11
C LEU A 197 13.13 -32.43 16.43
N HIS A 198 12.72 -33.13 17.49
CA HIS A 198 13.23 -32.86 18.83
C HIS A 198 14.74 -33.13 18.95
N ASP A 199 15.46 -32.14 19.46
CA ASP A 199 16.83 -32.24 19.95
C ASP A 199 16.94 -31.32 21.19
N PRO A 200 17.62 -31.74 22.28
CA PRO A 200 17.76 -30.91 23.48
C PRO A 200 18.43 -29.55 23.25
N ASN A 201 19.26 -29.43 22.21
CA ASN A 201 19.88 -28.17 21.80
C ASN A 201 19.02 -27.41 20.77
N HIS A 202 17.84 -27.90 20.38
CA HIS A 202 16.95 -27.22 19.44
C HIS A 202 15.90 -26.40 20.15
N TYR A 203 16.15 -25.11 20.40
CA TYR A 203 15.26 -24.27 21.18
C TYR A 203 15.06 -22.89 20.52
N THR A 204 13.98 -22.22 20.88
CA THR A 204 13.63 -20.83 20.54
C THR A 204 12.98 -20.17 21.75
N SER A 205 12.69 -18.88 21.66
CA SER A 205 11.67 -18.23 22.50
C SER A 205 10.49 -17.75 21.66
N ALA A 206 9.38 -17.36 22.31
CA ALA A 206 8.23 -16.81 21.60
C ALA A 206 8.59 -15.49 20.90
N HIS A 207 9.37 -14.64 21.58
CA HIS A 207 9.88 -13.39 21.04
C HIS A 207 10.79 -13.60 19.83
N ASP A 208 11.80 -14.47 19.93
CA ASP A 208 12.71 -14.73 18.81
C ASP A 208 11.97 -15.33 17.61
N LEU A 209 11.03 -16.25 17.85
CA LEU A 209 10.23 -16.83 16.77
C LEU A 209 9.32 -15.80 16.12
N ALA A 210 8.81 -14.82 16.88
CA ALA A 210 8.06 -13.70 16.34
C ALA A 210 8.96 -12.76 15.49
N LEU A 211 10.23 -12.55 15.86
CA LEU A 211 11.19 -11.79 15.04
C LEU A 211 11.44 -12.49 13.70
N ILE A 212 11.65 -13.81 13.73
CA ILE A 212 11.83 -14.64 12.51
C ILE A 212 10.58 -14.60 11.64
N ALA A 213 9.40 -14.80 12.24
CA ALA A 213 8.12 -14.72 11.54
C ALA A 213 7.91 -13.34 10.92
N ALA A 214 8.32 -12.28 11.60
CA ALA A 214 8.16 -10.93 11.11
C ALA A 214 9.11 -10.57 9.95
N GLU A 215 10.18 -11.34 9.74
CA GLU A 215 10.95 -11.30 8.49
C GLU A 215 10.28 -12.16 7.41
N TYR A 216 9.83 -13.36 7.76
CA TYR A 216 9.11 -14.28 6.88
C TYR A 216 7.89 -13.62 6.19
N PHE A 217 7.04 -12.93 6.97
CA PHE A 217 5.81 -12.30 6.47
C PHE A 217 6.02 -11.01 5.67
N LYS A 218 7.27 -10.61 5.40
CA LYS A 218 7.58 -9.55 4.42
C LYS A 218 7.58 -10.06 2.98
N ASN A 219 7.63 -11.37 2.78
CA ASN A 219 7.72 -11.98 1.46
C ASN A 219 6.35 -12.52 1.03
N ASP A 220 5.77 -11.95 -0.03
CA ASP A 220 4.43 -12.27 -0.49
C ASP A 220 4.26 -13.74 -0.91
N LEU A 221 5.31 -14.35 -1.48
CA LEU A 221 5.29 -15.78 -1.81
C LEU A 221 5.20 -16.63 -0.54
N LEU A 222 5.98 -16.30 0.50
CA LEU A 222 5.93 -17.01 1.77
C LEU A 222 4.57 -16.83 2.46
N CYS A 223 3.96 -15.63 2.38
CA CYS A 223 2.57 -15.43 2.81
C CYS A 223 1.62 -16.34 2.05
N LYS A 224 1.67 -16.37 0.72
CA LYS A 224 0.83 -17.25 -0.13
C LYS A 224 1.00 -18.72 0.23
N VAL A 225 2.24 -19.20 0.32
CA VAL A 225 2.56 -20.59 0.64
C VAL A 225 2.08 -20.93 2.07
N GLY A 226 2.37 -20.06 3.03
CA GLY A 226 1.97 -20.21 4.42
C GLY A 226 0.46 -20.18 4.63
N ASN A 227 -0.31 -19.53 3.76
CA ASN A 227 -1.78 -19.41 3.81
C ASN A 227 -2.53 -20.38 2.88
N THR A 228 -1.83 -21.34 2.27
CA THR A 228 -2.48 -22.25 1.33
C THR A 228 -3.19 -23.38 2.10
N PRO A 229 -4.53 -23.55 1.94
CA PRO A 229 -5.29 -24.57 2.66
C PRO A 229 -5.09 -25.97 2.07
N THR A 230 -4.89 -26.07 0.76
CA THR A 230 -4.67 -27.34 0.05
C THR A 230 -3.77 -27.09 -1.16
N TYR A 231 -2.87 -28.03 -1.43
CA TYR A 231 -1.96 -27.96 -2.57
C TYR A 231 -1.96 -29.29 -3.33
N HIS A 232 -1.97 -29.23 -4.65
CA HIS A 232 -2.02 -30.40 -5.54
C HIS A 232 -0.67 -30.61 -6.22
N PHE A 233 0.00 -31.71 -5.92
CA PHE A 233 1.17 -32.17 -6.66
C PHE A 233 0.68 -32.97 -7.87
N THR A 234 0.92 -32.41 -9.06
CA THR A 234 0.59 -33.07 -10.33
C THR A 234 1.78 -33.90 -10.82
N PRO A 235 1.55 -35.10 -11.37
CA PRO A 235 2.63 -35.97 -11.84
C PRO A 235 3.54 -35.33 -12.89
N THR A 236 4.83 -35.55 -12.72
CA THR A 236 5.91 -35.18 -13.65
C THR A 236 6.83 -36.37 -13.90
N GLU A 237 7.79 -36.23 -14.84
CA GLU A 237 8.81 -37.27 -15.04
C GLU A 237 9.72 -37.47 -13.82
N SER A 238 9.91 -36.44 -12.99
CA SER A 238 10.82 -36.47 -11.84
C SER A 238 10.13 -36.69 -10.49
N GLN A 239 8.80 -36.71 -10.46
CA GLN A 239 7.94 -37.03 -9.32
C GLN A 239 6.61 -37.53 -9.93
N PRO A 240 6.38 -38.85 -10.06
CA PRO A 240 5.29 -39.41 -10.86
C PRO A 240 3.97 -39.60 -10.11
N ASP A 241 3.95 -39.38 -8.79
CA ASP A 241 2.76 -39.56 -7.96
C ASP A 241 1.82 -38.35 -8.03
N ASP A 242 0.51 -38.62 -7.99
CA ASP A 242 -0.56 -37.62 -7.99
C ASP A 242 -1.18 -37.54 -6.59
N PHE A 243 -1.03 -36.42 -5.88
CA PHE A 243 -1.55 -36.31 -4.52
C PHE A 243 -1.85 -34.88 -4.06
N TYR A 244 -2.71 -34.79 -3.04
CA TYR A 244 -3.09 -33.53 -2.39
C TYR A 244 -2.49 -33.45 -0.99
N LEU A 245 -2.03 -32.26 -0.63
CA LEU A 245 -1.70 -31.89 0.75
C LEU A 245 -2.81 -31.03 1.32
N HIS A 246 -3.12 -31.27 2.59
CA HIS A 246 -4.08 -30.46 3.34
C HIS A 246 -3.38 -29.81 4.53
N ASN A 247 -3.58 -28.51 4.69
CA ASN A 247 -2.98 -27.77 5.78
C ASN A 247 -3.63 -28.16 7.12
N LYS A 248 -2.80 -28.43 8.13
CA LYS A 248 -3.22 -28.79 9.49
C LYS A 248 -3.63 -27.57 10.32
N HIS A 249 -3.38 -26.36 9.82
CA HIS A 249 -3.67 -25.11 10.52
C HIS A 249 -5.15 -24.74 10.39
N LYS A 250 -5.90 -24.88 11.48
CA LYS A 250 -7.37 -24.74 11.47
C LYS A 250 -7.89 -23.36 11.07
N LEU A 251 -7.11 -22.30 11.31
CA LEU A 251 -7.45 -20.94 10.85
C LEU A 251 -7.21 -20.72 9.35
N ILE A 252 -6.42 -21.58 8.70
CA ILE A 252 -6.05 -21.45 7.28
C ILE A 252 -6.91 -22.38 6.43
N ASN A 253 -7.16 -23.60 6.90
CA ASN A 253 -8.03 -24.55 6.21
C ASN A 253 -9.54 -24.26 6.38
N GLY A 254 -9.89 -23.23 7.17
CA GLY A 254 -11.26 -22.76 7.37
C GLY A 254 -12.07 -23.52 8.43
N GLU A 255 -11.48 -24.49 9.14
CA GLU A 255 -12.14 -25.15 10.28
C GLU A 255 -12.51 -24.17 11.41
N ILE A 256 -11.65 -23.18 11.65
CA ILE A 256 -11.91 -22.03 12.53
C ILE A 256 -11.88 -20.78 11.66
N LYS A 257 -13.03 -20.14 11.47
CA LYS A 257 -13.13 -18.91 10.69
C LYS A 257 -12.49 -17.75 11.45
N TYR A 258 -11.54 -17.08 10.81
CA TYR A 258 -10.96 -15.85 11.29
C TYR A 258 -10.49 -15.00 10.11
N ASP A 259 -11.01 -13.79 9.98
CA ASP A 259 -10.71 -12.95 8.82
C ASP A 259 -9.30 -12.34 8.89
N GLY A 260 -8.71 -12.06 7.73
CA GLY A 260 -7.42 -11.38 7.63
C GLY A 260 -6.20 -12.25 7.95
N ILE A 261 -6.33 -13.59 8.02
CA ILE A 261 -5.18 -14.49 8.17
C ILE A 261 -4.29 -14.39 6.92
N ILE A 262 -3.00 -14.11 7.14
CA ILE A 262 -1.97 -13.99 6.10
C ILE A 262 -1.15 -15.28 5.96
N GLY A 263 -1.17 -16.14 6.98
CA GLY A 263 -0.50 -17.43 6.97
C GLY A 263 -0.02 -17.83 8.36
N GLY A 264 0.58 -19.02 8.46
CA GLY A 264 1.04 -19.54 9.74
C GLY A 264 1.69 -20.91 9.64
N LYS A 265 2.17 -21.42 10.77
CA LYS A 265 2.74 -22.75 10.88
C LYS A 265 2.40 -23.38 12.23
N THR A 266 1.85 -24.58 12.19
CA THR A 266 1.67 -25.46 13.34
C THR A 266 2.94 -26.26 13.63
N GLY A 267 3.14 -26.66 14.88
CA GLY A 267 4.18 -27.60 15.28
C GLY A 267 3.75 -28.46 16.45
N TYR A 268 4.22 -29.71 16.46
CA TYR A 268 4.03 -30.62 17.57
C TYR A 268 5.23 -31.56 17.72
N THR A 269 5.67 -31.75 18.95
CA THR A 269 6.47 -32.90 19.40
C THR A 269 6.04 -33.22 20.83
N ALA A 270 6.32 -34.43 21.32
CA ALA A 270 5.97 -34.81 22.68
C ALA A 270 6.57 -33.86 23.75
N GLN A 271 7.72 -33.24 23.46
CA GLN A 271 8.42 -32.32 24.35
C GLN A 271 8.00 -30.86 24.18
N ALA A 272 7.63 -30.45 22.96
CA ALA A 272 7.19 -29.08 22.67
C ALA A 272 5.71 -28.86 22.97
N ASN A 273 4.90 -29.93 23.07
CA ASN A 273 3.46 -29.89 22.94
C ASN A 273 3.04 -29.14 21.65
N GLU A 274 1.87 -28.49 21.63
CA GLU A 274 1.47 -27.68 20.47
C GLU A 274 2.21 -26.35 20.45
N THR A 275 2.69 -25.98 19.26
CA THR A 275 3.24 -24.67 18.94
C THR A 275 2.53 -24.10 17.73
N LEU A 276 2.28 -22.79 17.72
CA LEU A 276 1.60 -22.13 16.62
C LEU A 276 2.17 -20.74 16.40
N VAL A 277 2.48 -20.44 15.14
CA VAL A 277 2.75 -19.09 14.67
C VAL A 277 1.67 -18.74 13.66
N THR A 278 0.98 -17.62 13.85
CA THR A 278 -0.03 -17.12 12.92
C THR A 278 0.20 -15.64 12.69
N CYS A 279 -0.02 -15.17 11.46
CA CYS A 279 -0.08 -13.75 11.15
C CYS A 279 -1.47 -13.38 10.63
N ALA A 280 -1.97 -12.23 11.08
CA ALA A 280 -3.22 -11.65 10.61
C ALA A 280 -3.04 -10.14 10.39
N GLU A 281 -3.74 -9.57 9.42
CA GLU A 281 -3.74 -8.14 9.13
C GLU A 281 -5.17 -7.61 9.03
N ARG A 282 -5.42 -6.54 9.77
CA ARG A 282 -6.68 -5.78 9.77
C ARG A 282 -6.36 -4.32 10.08
N ASN A 283 -7.07 -3.40 9.43
CA ASN A 283 -7.04 -1.97 9.74
C ASN A 283 -5.62 -1.38 9.69
N GLY A 284 -4.79 -1.87 8.75
CA GLY A 284 -3.39 -1.47 8.58
C GLY A 284 -2.41 -2.04 9.64
N MET A 285 -2.89 -2.80 10.62
CA MET A 285 -2.07 -3.43 11.65
C MET A 285 -1.80 -4.88 11.28
N LYS A 286 -0.53 -5.29 11.17
CA LYS A 286 -0.12 -6.65 10.82
C LYS A 286 0.42 -7.34 12.06
N LEU A 287 -0.38 -8.18 12.69
CA LEU A 287 -0.04 -8.84 13.95
C LEU A 287 0.49 -10.25 13.72
N ILE A 288 1.52 -10.60 14.48
CA ILE A 288 2.08 -11.95 14.59
C ILE A 288 1.81 -12.45 15.99
N CYS A 289 1.11 -13.58 16.06
CA CYS A 289 0.84 -14.30 17.29
C CYS A 289 1.70 -15.57 17.31
N VAL A 290 2.45 -15.76 18.38
CA VAL A 290 3.18 -17.00 18.65
C VAL A 290 2.72 -17.55 20.00
N VAL A 291 2.31 -18.80 20.02
CA VAL A 291 2.04 -19.58 21.24
C VAL A 291 2.92 -20.82 21.26
N LEU A 292 3.56 -21.09 22.40
CA LEU A 292 4.48 -22.21 22.59
C LEU A 292 4.05 -23.05 23.79
N LYS A 293 4.16 -24.37 23.62
CA LYS A 293 3.85 -25.38 24.63
C LYS A 293 2.46 -25.20 25.21
N ASP A 294 1.50 -25.31 24.29
CA ASP A 294 0.07 -25.27 24.59
C ASP A 294 -0.57 -26.64 24.35
N ASP A 295 -1.80 -26.80 24.81
CA ASP A 295 -2.58 -28.03 24.60
C ASP A 295 -3.45 -27.92 23.35
N SER A 296 -3.65 -29.04 22.63
CA SER A 296 -4.62 -29.08 21.54
C SER A 296 -6.05 -29.20 22.10
N PRO A 297 -7.04 -28.42 21.60
CA PRO A 297 -6.98 -27.48 20.48
C PRO A 297 -6.80 -26.00 20.90
N GLU A 298 -6.36 -25.74 22.13
CA GLU A 298 -6.30 -24.39 22.70
C GLU A 298 -5.30 -23.48 21.99
N GLN A 299 -4.25 -24.01 21.34
CA GLN A 299 -3.32 -23.19 20.55
C GLN A 299 -4.02 -22.32 19.51
N PHE A 300 -5.14 -22.78 18.96
CA PHE A 300 -5.96 -21.99 18.04
C PHE A 300 -6.89 -21.00 18.79
N ASN A 301 -7.49 -21.41 19.91
CA ASN A 301 -8.37 -20.55 20.72
C ASN A 301 -7.61 -19.38 21.34
N ASP A 302 -6.43 -19.65 21.91
CA ASP A 302 -5.51 -18.67 22.47
C ASP A 302 -5.07 -17.69 21.38
N THR A 303 -4.74 -18.19 20.18
CA THR A 303 -4.39 -17.34 19.03
C THR A 303 -5.52 -16.40 18.63
N VAL A 304 -6.75 -16.89 18.51
CA VAL A 304 -7.94 -16.07 18.21
C VAL A 304 -8.18 -15.04 19.31
N THR A 305 -8.04 -15.45 20.57
CA THR A 305 -8.22 -14.58 21.74
C THR A 305 -7.19 -13.45 21.75
N LEU A 306 -5.93 -13.75 21.45
CA LEU A 306 -4.86 -12.77 21.36
C LEU A 306 -5.04 -11.82 20.17
N PHE A 307 -5.41 -12.31 18.98
CA PHE A 307 -5.70 -11.41 17.86
C PHE A 307 -6.87 -10.48 18.15
N ASN A 308 -7.97 -10.99 18.74
CA ASN A 308 -9.08 -10.14 19.15
C ASN A 308 -8.66 -9.09 20.19
N TYR A 309 -7.80 -9.47 21.14
CA TYR A 309 -7.20 -8.51 22.07
C TYR A 309 -6.40 -7.42 21.34
N GLY A 310 -5.54 -7.81 20.39
CA GLY A 310 -4.73 -6.86 19.63
C GLY A 310 -5.58 -5.89 18.80
N PHE A 311 -6.43 -6.40 17.93
CA PHE A 311 -7.22 -5.58 17.02
C PHE A 311 -8.28 -4.71 17.72
N ASN A 312 -8.80 -5.12 18.88
CA ASN A 312 -9.82 -4.34 19.60
C ASN A 312 -9.23 -3.27 20.52
N ASN A 313 -7.96 -3.40 20.93
CA ASN A 313 -7.39 -2.53 21.96
C ASN A 313 -6.22 -1.67 21.47
N PHE A 314 -5.74 -1.89 20.26
CA PHE A 314 -4.63 -1.13 19.66
C PHE A 314 -5.01 -0.63 18.26
N ARG A 315 -4.39 0.46 17.85
CA ARG A 315 -4.57 1.05 16.51
C ARG A 315 -3.24 1.51 15.93
N VAL A 316 -3.20 1.59 14.60
CA VAL A 316 -2.17 2.30 13.86
C VAL A 316 -2.44 3.81 13.96
N GLU A 317 -1.41 4.58 14.28
CA GLU A 317 -1.46 6.04 14.30
C GLU A 317 -0.37 6.59 13.38
N LYS A 318 -0.78 7.32 12.33
CA LYS A 318 0.14 7.95 11.38
C LYS A 318 0.78 9.16 12.03
N VAL A 319 2.06 9.05 12.34
CA VAL A 319 2.77 10.05 13.15
C VAL A 319 2.83 11.41 12.45
N ALA A 320 2.95 11.42 11.11
CA ALA A 320 3.00 12.65 10.31
C ALA A 320 1.77 13.55 10.47
N ASP A 321 0.61 12.96 10.76
CA ASP A 321 -0.66 13.69 10.84
C ASP A 321 -0.87 14.34 12.21
N VAL A 322 -0.28 13.76 13.26
CA VAL A 322 -0.62 14.07 14.65
C VAL A 322 0.55 14.58 15.50
N ASP A 323 1.81 14.28 15.15
CA ASP A 323 2.97 14.72 15.95
C ASP A 323 3.76 15.84 15.31
N LYS A 324 3.74 17.01 15.96
CA LYS A 324 4.49 18.19 15.55
C LYS A 324 5.61 18.58 16.51
N ARG A 325 5.86 17.78 17.58
CA ARG A 325 6.69 18.18 18.74
C ARG A 325 8.17 18.44 18.44
N TYR A 326 8.69 17.95 17.32
CA TYR A 326 10.10 18.08 16.91
C TYR A 326 10.26 18.71 15.52
N MET A 327 9.16 19.16 14.91
CA MET A 327 9.25 20.08 13.78
C MET A 327 9.69 21.44 14.35
N PRO A 328 10.74 22.08 13.80
CA PRO A 328 11.13 23.40 14.26
C PRO A 328 9.95 24.36 14.10
N ASP A 329 9.58 25.04 15.18
CA ASP A 329 8.57 26.10 15.17
C ASP A 329 9.01 27.16 14.15
N ASP A 330 8.12 27.49 13.21
CA ASP A 330 8.40 28.10 11.90
C ASP A 330 8.77 29.60 12.00
N SER A 331 9.56 30.01 13.00
CA SER A 331 9.72 31.44 13.31
C SER A 331 11.10 31.96 13.73
N LEU A 332 12.17 31.15 13.88
CA LEU A 332 13.42 31.71 14.45
C LEU A 332 14.76 31.31 13.85
N PHE A 333 14.85 30.26 13.03
CA PHE A 333 16.18 29.79 12.54
C PHE A 333 16.57 30.29 11.14
N PHE A 334 15.61 30.78 10.34
CA PHE A 334 15.87 31.26 8.96
C PHE A 334 15.43 32.69 8.67
N GLU A 335 14.80 33.40 9.62
CA GLU A 335 14.57 34.84 9.47
C GLU A 335 15.88 35.61 9.74
N SER A 336 16.69 35.78 8.71
CA SER A 336 17.52 36.98 8.62
C SER A 336 16.73 38.04 7.84
N ASP A 337 16.76 39.29 8.29
CA ASP A 337 16.09 40.45 7.68
C ASP A 337 16.47 40.72 6.20
N ASN A 338 17.28 39.86 5.58
CA ASN A 338 17.63 39.88 4.17
C ASN A 338 17.60 38.47 3.57
N ASP A 339 16.49 37.74 3.73
CA ASP A 339 16.31 36.50 2.97
C ASP A 339 16.12 36.83 1.48
N VAL A 340 17.16 36.60 0.68
CA VAL A 340 17.20 36.83 -0.77
C VAL A 340 16.47 35.71 -1.53
N PHE A 341 16.07 34.64 -0.85
CA PHE A 341 15.33 33.51 -1.39
C PHE A 341 13.98 33.43 -0.65
N GLY A 342 12.92 33.97 -1.25
CA GLY A 342 11.65 34.22 -0.56
C GLY A 342 11.09 33.02 0.24
N LYS A 343 10.55 33.33 1.43
CA LYS A 343 9.78 32.44 2.34
C LYS A 343 10.07 30.95 2.17
N SER A 344 11.18 30.51 2.76
CA SER A 344 11.48 29.08 2.90
C SER A 344 10.49 28.47 3.89
N GLY A 345 9.48 27.74 3.37
CA GLY A 345 8.64 26.87 4.20
C GLY A 345 9.44 25.71 4.80
N THR A 346 8.90 25.08 5.82
CA THR A 346 9.57 24.00 6.57
C THR A 346 10.07 22.89 5.63
N ILE A 347 11.39 22.75 5.55
CA ILE A 347 12.09 21.85 4.63
C ILE A 347 12.07 20.38 5.13
N LEU A 348 11.77 20.20 6.42
CA LEU A 348 11.74 18.91 7.10
C LEU A 348 10.29 18.53 7.38
N ASN A 349 9.90 17.31 7.02
CA ASN A 349 8.65 16.70 7.46
C ASN A 349 8.89 15.24 7.87
N LEU A 350 7.92 14.65 8.54
CA LEU A 350 7.90 13.21 8.73
C LEU A 350 7.50 12.47 7.48
N ASN A 351 8.03 11.28 7.31
CA ASN A 351 7.59 10.37 6.27
C ASN A 351 6.10 10.00 6.49
N PRO A 352 5.19 10.31 5.55
CA PRO A 352 3.76 10.05 5.69
C PRO A 352 3.39 8.56 5.80
N LYS A 353 4.32 7.66 5.44
CA LYS A 353 4.11 6.21 5.53
C LYS A 353 4.44 5.63 6.91
N ASP A 354 5.13 6.39 7.76
CA ASP A 354 5.56 5.89 9.06
C ASP A 354 4.45 6.04 10.10
N TYR A 355 4.33 5.02 10.94
CA TYR A 355 3.28 4.94 11.95
C TYR A 355 3.78 4.30 13.24
N VAL A 356 3.01 4.49 14.31
CA VAL A 356 3.21 3.84 15.61
C VAL A 356 1.95 3.05 15.98
N ILE A 357 2.11 2.08 16.88
CA ILE A 357 1.01 1.32 17.45
C ILE A 357 0.69 1.84 18.84
N LEU A 358 -0.54 2.30 19.05
CA LEU A 358 -0.98 2.86 20.33
C LEU A 358 -2.21 2.12 20.89
N PRO A 359 -2.34 2.02 22.22
CA PRO A 359 -3.63 1.69 22.84
C PRO A 359 -4.73 2.63 22.33
N VAL A 360 -5.94 2.12 22.09
CA VAL A 360 -7.06 2.90 21.55
C VAL A 360 -7.41 4.15 22.36
N ASN A 361 -7.09 4.19 23.66
CA ASN A 361 -7.34 5.32 24.55
C ASN A 361 -6.12 6.23 24.80
N ALA A 362 -4.98 5.95 24.16
CA ALA A 362 -3.77 6.75 24.27
C ALA A 362 -3.62 7.71 23.07
N SER A 363 -2.96 8.84 23.30
CA SER A 363 -2.62 9.80 22.25
C SER A 363 -1.09 9.87 22.02
N VAL A 364 -0.66 10.39 20.88
CA VAL A 364 0.78 10.57 20.61
C VAL A 364 1.42 11.55 21.58
N GLU A 365 0.68 12.51 22.12
CA GLU A 365 1.15 13.42 23.16
C GLU A 365 1.54 12.69 24.46
N ASP A 366 0.99 11.50 24.72
CA ASP A 366 1.32 10.69 25.89
C ASP A 366 2.60 9.87 25.72
N THR A 367 3.24 9.94 24.55
CA THR A 367 4.45 9.18 24.21
C THR A 367 5.71 9.96 24.51
N ASP A 368 6.73 9.25 24.97
CA ASP A 368 8.12 9.73 25.02
C ASP A 368 8.79 9.43 23.67
N PHE A 369 9.77 10.25 23.26
CA PHE A 369 10.50 10.04 22.02
C PHE A 369 12.00 10.32 22.16
N GLU A 370 12.80 9.63 21.33
CA GLU A 370 14.23 9.86 21.16
C GLU A 370 14.54 10.06 19.67
N ILE A 371 15.41 11.03 19.36
CA ILE A 371 15.84 11.29 17.96
C ILE A 371 17.22 10.68 17.75
N SER A 372 17.32 9.75 16.80
CA SER A 372 18.58 9.17 16.33
C SER A 372 18.95 9.73 14.95
N TYR A 373 20.20 10.13 14.78
CA TYR A 373 20.80 10.49 13.49
C TYR A 373 21.59 9.33 12.86
N ASP A 374 21.68 8.21 13.58
CA ASP A 374 22.37 7.01 13.11
C ASP A 374 21.36 6.16 12.33
N LEU A 375 21.28 6.43 11.02
CA LEU A 375 20.45 5.69 10.07
C LEU A 375 21.32 4.64 9.36
N THR A 376 20.82 3.42 9.29
CA THR A 376 21.46 2.35 8.52
C THR A 376 21.33 2.61 7.00
N PRO A 377 22.21 2.03 6.16
CA PRO A 377 22.10 2.15 4.71
C PRO A 377 20.76 1.66 4.14
N GLU A 378 20.16 0.63 4.74
CA GLU A 378 18.84 0.13 4.36
C GLU A 378 17.72 1.09 4.74
N GLU A 379 17.78 1.72 5.92
CA GLU A 379 16.83 2.76 6.32
C GLU A 379 16.93 3.99 5.41
N GLN A 380 18.13 4.41 5.03
CA GLN A 380 18.33 5.49 4.05
C GLN A 380 17.81 5.11 2.66
N ALA A 381 18.00 3.86 2.22
CA ALA A 381 17.47 3.39 0.94
C ALA A 381 15.93 3.30 0.94
N LYS A 382 15.32 2.90 2.06
CA LYS A 382 13.84 2.75 2.19
C LYS A 382 13.10 4.06 2.45
N ALA A 383 13.66 4.97 3.23
CA ALA A 383 13.02 6.23 3.61
C ALA A 383 13.47 7.43 2.75
N GLY A 384 14.34 7.21 1.75
CA GLY A 384 14.82 8.25 0.84
C GLY A 384 15.65 9.33 1.54
N ASN A 385 15.23 10.59 1.45
CA ASN A 385 15.88 11.77 2.03
C ASN A 385 15.83 11.85 3.59
N ALA A 386 15.79 10.71 4.28
CA ALA A 386 15.75 10.66 5.74
C ALA A 386 17.05 11.20 6.36
N LEU A 387 16.92 12.12 7.32
CA LEU A 387 18.02 12.76 8.05
C LEU A 387 18.13 12.25 9.49
N ALA A 388 17.01 11.82 10.06
CA ALA A 388 16.93 11.28 11.41
C ALA A 388 15.74 10.34 11.54
N LYS A 389 15.71 9.56 12.62
CA LYS A 389 14.59 8.72 13.03
C LYS A 389 14.15 9.10 14.44
N VAL A 390 12.87 9.35 14.59
CA VAL A 390 12.20 9.55 15.88
C VAL A 390 11.67 8.21 16.35
N ILE A 391 12.21 7.72 17.46
CA ILE A 391 11.84 6.45 18.07
C ILE A 391 10.84 6.76 19.17
N TYR A 392 9.67 6.14 19.09
CA TYR A 392 8.56 6.39 20.00
C TYR A 392 8.46 5.32 21.06
N SER A 393 8.14 5.75 22.28
CA SER A 393 7.80 4.84 23.37
C SER A 393 6.57 5.33 24.15
N TYR A 394 5.74 4.39 24.58
CA TYR A 394 4.63 4.66 25.49
C TYR A 394 4.90 3.95 26.82
N LYS A 395 5.08 4.73 27.89
CA LYS A 395 5.40 4.19 29.24
C LYS A 395 6.64 3.27 29.24
N GLY A 396 7.64 3.62 28.42
CA GLY A 396 8.89 2.86 28.27
C GLY A 396 8.81 1.68 27.30
N ILE A 397 7.65 1.43 26.67
CA ILE A 397 7.48 0.38 25.65
C ILE A 397 7.71 0.99 24.26
N PRO A 398 8.64 0.48 23.45
CA PRO A 398 8.80 0.92 22.08
C PRO A 398 7.53 0.63 21.27
N ILE A 399 6.99 1.66 20.60
CA ILE A 399 5.73 1.57 19.87
C ILE A 399 5.86 1.80 18.35
N GLY A 400 7.08 2.05 17.88
CA GLY A 400 7.37 2.31 16.49
C GLY A 400 8.33 3.48 16.31
N ASN A 401 8.52 3.90 15.08
CA ASN A 401 9.40 4.99 14.74
C ASN A 401 8.90 5.73 13.50
N ALA A 402 9.34 6.97 13.34
CA ALA A 402 9.09 7.76 12.15
C ALA A 402 10.36 8.47 11.68
N HIS A 403 10.56 8.55 10.38
CA HIS A 403 11.71 9.15 9.75
C HIS A 403 11.44 10.63 9.48
N VAL A 404 12.40 11.48 9.87
CA VAL A 404 12.43 12.89 9.52
C VAL A 404 13.12 13.00 8.17
N CYS A 405 12.37 13.40 7.14
CA CYS A 405 12.84 13.49 5.76
C CYS A 405 12.98 14.94 5.32
N TYR A 406 13.98 15.18 4.46
CA TYR A 406 14.10 16.41 3.68
C TYR A 406 13.21 16.30 2.44
N PHE A 407 12.25 17.21 2.31
CA PHE A 407 11.43 17.28 1.10
C PHE A 407 11.99 18.38 0.20
N GLU A 408 12.64 18.00 -0.92
CA GLU A 408 12.84 18.94 -2.02
C GLU A 408 11.46 19.36 -2.50
N GLN A 409 11.19 20.66 -2.57
CA GLN A 409 10.06 21.10 -3.39
C GLN A 409 10.32 20.57 -4.80
N ASN A 410 9.47 19.66 -5.27
CA ASN A 410 9.34 19.30 -6.68
C ASN A 410 8.76 20.49 -7.46
N GLY A 411 9.49 21.60 -7.48
CA GLY A 411 9.47 22.50 -8.61
C GLY A 411 10.42 21.89 -9.62
N THR A 412 9.90 21.40 -10.76
CA THR A 412 10.78 21.24 -11.93
C THR A 412 11.59 22.54 -12.09
N PRO A 413 12.88 22.50 -12.44
CA PRO A 413 13.67 23.71 -12.69
C PRO A 413 13.06 24.63 -13.76
N SER A 414 12.02 24.17 -14.47
CA SER A 414 11.24 24.94 -15.44
C SER A 414 10.15 25.83 -14.82
N GLN A 415 9.61 25.50 -13.63
CA GLN A 415 8.49 26.24 -13.03
C GLN A 415 8.92 27.37 -12.08
N LEU A 416 10.07 27.27 -11.41
CA LEU A 416 10.66 28.38 -10.63
C LEU A 416 11.20 29.53 -11.50
N ALA A 417 11.35 29.30 -12.81
CA ALA A 417 11.77 30.33 -13.76
C ALA A 417 10.65 31.31 -14.15
N ASN A 418 9.38 30.97 -13.93
CA ASN A 418 8.25 31.75 -14.44
C ASN A 418 7.49 32.56 -13.39
N ALA A 419 7.72 32.34 -12.09
CA ALA A 419 7.09 33.14 -11.02
C ALA A 419 7.99 34.23 -10.41
N TYR A 420 9.28 34.23 -10.73
CA TYR A 420 10.21 35.30 -10.36
C TYR A 420 11.08 35.63 -11.56
N HIS A 421 11.31 36.92 -11.85
CA HIS A 421 12.42 37.36 -12.71
C HIS A 421 13.76 37.11 -11.97
N SER A 422 14.05 35.86 -11.66
CA SER A 422 15.31 35.40 -11.11
C SER A 422 16.23 35.13 -12.29
N ILE A 423 17.05 36.12 -12.63
CA ILE A 423 18.15 35.94 -13.57
C ILE A 423 19.09 34.91 -12.94
N PHE A 424 19.13 33.69 -13.46
CA PHE A 424 20.15 32.71 -13.07
C PHE A 424 21.51 33.21 -13.55
N ILE A 425 22.20 33.90 -12.64
CA ILE A 425 23.56 34.37 -12.86
C ILE A 425 24.47 33.17 -12.66
N ASN A 426 24.96 32.59 -13.75
CA ASN A 426 26.06 31.65 -13.68
C ASN A 426 27.26 32.39 -13.08
N VAL A 427 27.60 32.09 -11.82
CA VAL A 427 28.65 32.78 -11.07
C VAL A 427 30.00 32.72 -11.80
N LYS A 428 30.26 31.65 -12.57
CA LYS A 428 31.47 31.58 -13.42
C LYS A 428 31.42 32.59 -14.57
N ILE A 429 30.26 32.80 -15.20
CA ILE A 429 30.07 33.84 -16.23
C ILE A 429 30.15 35.24 -15.59
N LEU A 430 29.60 35.43 -14.40
CA LEU A 430 29.68 36.72 -13.71
C LEU A 430 31.13 37.07 -13.31
N ILE A 431 31.91 36.10 -12.83
CA ILE A 431 33.34 36.27 -12.54
C ILE A 431 34.11 36.57 -13.84
N MET A 432 33.77 35.92 -14.95
CA MET A 432 34.38 36.18 -16.25
C MET A 432 34.04 37.58 -16.76
N CYS A 433 32.77 37.99 -16.69
CA CYS A 433 32.29 39.32 -17.05
C CYS A 433 32.89 40.41 -16.15
N ALA A 434 33.02 40.16 -14.84
CA ALA A 434 33.69 41.05 -13.91
C ALA A 434 35.18 41.19 -14.25
N GLY A 435 35.85 40.09 -14.60
CA GLY A 435 37.23 40.10 -15.09
C GLY A 435 37.39 40.95 -16.37
N VAL A 436 36.51 40.74 -17.35
CA VAL A 436 36.49 41.54 -18.58
C VAL A 436 36.18 43.01 -18.31
N PHE A 437 35.24 43.30 -17.39
CA PHE A 437 34.87 44.65 -17.00
C PHE A 437 36.03 45.39 -16.30
N VAL A 438 36.78 44.72 -15.42
CA VAL A 438 37.97 45.29 -14.79
C VAL A 438 39.06 45.58 -15.83
N VAL A 439 39.27 44.68 -16.80
CA VAL A 439 40.20 44.92 -17.91
C VAL A 439 39.73 46.09 -18.77
N LEU A 440 38.43 46.22 -19.04
CA LEU A 440 37.88 47.32 -19.82
C LEU A 440 37.99 48.66 -19.08
N MET A 441 37.68 48.68 -17.79
CA MET A 441 37.76 49.87 -16.93
C MET A 441 39.20 50.33 -16.74
N THR A 442 40.17 49.41 -16.60
CA THR A 442 41.59 49.78 -16.57
C THR A 442 42.06 50.34 -17.92
N LEU A 443 41.57 49.80 -19.04
CA LEU A 443 41.86 50.34 -20.37
C LEU A 443 41.28 51.76 -20.53
N VAL A 444 40.00 51.96 -20.17
CA VAL A 444 39.30 53.25 -20.22
C VAL A 444 39.95 54.27 -19.27
N ALA A 445 40.32 53.87 -18.05
CA ALA A 445 41.04 54.72 -17.11
C ALA A 445 42.42 55.11 -17.64
N SER A 446 43.15 54.22 -18.32
CA SER A 446 44.43 54.56 -18.95
C SER A 446 44.28 55.57 -20.11
N VAL A 447 43.18 55.47 -20.87
CA VAL A 447 42.85 56.42 -21.93
C VAL A 447 42.40 57.74 -21.34
N ALA A 448 41.54 57.73 -20.32
CA ALA A 448 41.05 58.90 -19.63
C ALA A 448 42.16 59.66 -18.91
N THR A 449 43.10 58.99 -18.25
CA THR A 449 44.30 59.62 -17.65
C THR A 449 45.22 60.21 -18.71
N ARG A 450 45.38 59.56 -19.88
CA ARG A 450 46.13 60.15 -21.01
C ARG A 450 45.41 61.34 -21.65
N ILE A 451 44.07 61.38 -21.64
CA ILE A 451 43.27 62.52 -22.11
C ILE A 451 43.27 63.66 -21.07
N ALA A 452 43.19 63.34 -19.78
CA ALA A 452 43.23 64.29 -18.66
C ALA A 452 44.62 64.92 -18.50
N ALA A 453 45.69 64.13 -18.64
CA ALA A 453 47.06 64.64 -18.77
C ALA A 453 47.26 65.51 -20.02
N ASN A 454 46.36 65.41 -21.01
CA ASN A 454 46.29 66.28 -22.19
C ASN A 454 45.39 67.51 -22.01
N ARG A 455 44.66 67.63 -20.88
CA ARG A 455 43.65 68.66 -20.63
C ARG A 455 43.93 69.57 -19.44
N THR A 456 44.98 69.34 -18.64
CA THR A 456 45.48 70.33 -17.68
C THR A 456 46.49 71.27 -18.34
N PHE A 457 45.99 72.28 -19.04
CA PHE A 457 46.75 73.48 -19.38
C PHE A 457 45.86 74.71 -19.19
N HIS A 458 45.90 75.29 -18.00
CA HIS A 458 45.06 76.43 -17.63
C HIS A 458 45.72 77.79 -17.86
N SER A 459 46.82 77.88 -18.63
CA SER A 459 47.38 79.18 -19.03
C SER A 459 48.00 79.19 -20.44
N ARG A 460 48.00 80.38 -21.07
CA ARG A 460 48.45 80.62 -22.47
C ARG A 460 49.95 80.31 -22.69
N SER A 461 50.75 80.23 -21.63
CA SER A 461 52.17 79.85 -21.67
C SER A 461 52.38 78.33 -21.76
N ASP A 462 51.45 77.51 -21.28
CA ASP A 462 51.62 76.05 -21.28
C ASP A 462 51.32 75.39 -22.63
N ARG A 463 50.40 75.99 -23.40
CA ARG A 463 50.03 75.54 -24.76
C ARG A 463 51.21 75.65 -25.75
N ILE A 464 52.14 76.58 -25.52
CA ILE A 464 53.35 76.76 -26.34
C ILE A 464 54.41 75.70 -25.98
N ARG A 465 54.48 75.26 -24.71
CA ARG A 465 55.38 74.18 -24.26
C ARG A 465 54.91 72.80 -24.73
N TYR A 466 53.60 72.57 -24.76
CA TYR A 466 52.99 71.32 -25.23
C TYR A 466 53.24 71.05 -26.73
N ASN A 467 53.07 72.07 -27.58
CA ASN A 467 53.30 71.93 -29.02
C ASN A 467 54.77 71.65 -29.40
N ARG A 468 55.72 72.00 -28.52
CA ARG A 468 57.15 71.70 -28.71
C ARG A 468 57.47 70.24 -28.37
N ARG A 469 56.86 69.66 -27.32
CA ARG A 469 57.04 68.24 -26.92
C ARG A 469 56.28 67.25 -27.81
N LYS A 470 55.13 67.65 -28.38
CA LYS A 470 54.35 66.82 -29.32
C LYS A 470 55.11 66.49 -30.62
N ARG A 471 56.06 67.34 -31.02
CA ARG A 471 56.92 67.09 -32.19
C ARG A 471 58.05 66.09 -31.92
N GLU A 472 58.44 65.88 -30.66
CA GLU A 472 59.48 64.90 -30.29
C GLU A 472 58.92 63.53 -29.90
N PHE A 473 57.67 63.46 -29.41
CA PHE A 473 57.04 62.20 -29.01
C PHE A 473 56.56 61.32 -30.18
N ASN A 474 56.44 61.87 -31.39
CA ASN A 474 55.96 61.16 -32.58
C ASN A 474 57.01 60.25 -33.26
N LYS A 475 58.12 59.93 -32.58
CA LYS A 475 59.19 59.05 -33.12
C LYS A 475 59.21 57.61 -32.59
N GLY A 476 58.20 57.15 -31.82
CA GLY A 476 58.27 55.83 -31.17
C GLY A 476 57.04 54.90 -31.25
N HIS A 477 55.92 55.27 -31.87
CA HIS A 477 54.64 54.57 -31.66
C HIS A 477 54.08 53.75 -32.84
N ILE A 478 54.93 53.07 -33.62
CA ILE A 478 54.48 52.08 -34.63
C ILE A 478 54.31 50.69 -34.01
N GLN A 479 55.02 50.36 -32.93
CA GLN A 479 55.06 48.99 -32.38
C GLN A 479 53.82 48.62 -31.55
N TYR A 480 53.18 49.58 -30.87
CA TYR A 480 52.02 49.33 -30.01
C TYR A 480 50.72 49.12 -30.79
N LYS A 481 50.54 49.75 -31.96
CA LYS A 481 49.33 49.54 -32.80
C LYS A 481 49.20 48.09 -33.28
N LYS A 482 50.33 47.40 -33.55
CA LYS A 482 50.31 45.98 -33.95
C LYS A 482 49.87 45.05 -32.81
N ILE A 483 50.27 45.35 -31.58
CA ILE A 483 49.87 44.56 -30.39
C ILE A 483 48.36 44.68 -30.15
N TYR A 484 47.78 45.88 -30.28
CA TYR A 484 46.32 46.06 -30.15
C TYR A 484 45.51 45.31 -31.21
N ILE A 485 46.01 45.23 -32.45
CA ILE A 485 45.36 44.45 -33.51
C ILE A 485 45.42 42.96 -33.18
N ILE A 486 46.56 42.45 -32.70
CA ILE A 486 46.71 41.04 -32.33
C ILE A 486 45.75 40.67 -31.18
N VAL A 487 45.65 41.52 -30.15
CA VAL A 487 44.72 41.29 -29.03
C VAL A 487 43.26 41.32 -29.49
N ALA A 488 42.89 42.26 -30.38
CA ALA A 488 41.54 42.31 -30.94
C ALA A 488 41.19 41.05 -31.75
N VAL A 489 42.14 40.52 -32.54
CA VAL A 489 41.95 39.29 -33.32
C VAL A 489 41.76 38.07 -32.40
N ILE A 490 42.52 37.98 -31.31
CA ILE A 490 42.38 36.88 -30.34
C ILE A 490 41.01 36.91 -29.65
N VAL A 491 40.52 38.10 -29.28
CA VAL A 491 39.19 38.25 -28.66
C VAL A 491 38.07 37.84 -29.63
N ILE A 492 38.19 38.23 -30.90
CA ILE A 492 37.21 37.83 -31.93
C ILE A 492 37.25 36.32 -32.15
N ALA A 493 38.43 35.70 -32.17
CA ALA A 493 38.56 34.24 -32.33
C ALA A 493 37.90 33.46 -31.18
N ILE A 494 38.01 33.95 -29.94
CA ILE A 494 37.36 33.34 -28.77
C ILE A 494 35.83 33.48 -28.86
N MET A 495 35.32 34.63 -29.30
CA MET A 495 33.88 34.82 -29.51
C MET A 495 33.32 33.90 -30.62
N CYS A 496 34.05 33.75 -31.72
CA CYS A 496 33.65 32.83 -32.80
C CYS A 496 33.67 31.36 -32.36
N PHE A 497 34.62 30.96 -31.50
CA PHE A 497 34.69 29.61 -30.95
C PHE A 497 33.53 29.32 -29.98
N GLY A 498 33.15 30.29 -29.16
CA GLY A 498 31.95 30.19 -28.30
C GLY A 498 30.66 30.03 -29.10
N LEU A 499 30.52 30.77 -30.21
CA LEU A 499 29.39 30.63 -31.14
C LEU A 499 29.36 29.25 -31.83
N PHE A 500 30.52 28.71 -32.20
CA PHE A 500 30.62 27.38 -32.82
C PHE A 500 30.15 26.25 -31.87
N ILE A 501 30.53 26.30 -30.60
CA ILE A 501 30.06 25.34 -29.59
C ILE A 501 28.54 25.44 -29.38
N PHE A 502 28.01 26.67 -29.37
CA PHE A 502 26.58 26.91 -29.18
C PHE A 502 25.73 26.35 -30.34
N PHE A 503 26.21 26.40 -31.58
CA PHE A 503 25.50 25.83 -32.73
C PHE A 503 25.63 24.30 -32.82
N ASN A 504 26.74 23.71 -32.39
CA ASN A 504 26.93 22.25 -32.44
C ASN A 504 26.15 21.50 -31.36
N SER A 505 25.87 22.09 -30.18
CA SER A 505 25.08 21.40 -29.14
C SER A 505 23.60 21.23 -29.53
N LYS A 506 23.11 22.05 -30.46
CA LYS A 506 21.73 21.99 -30.96
C LYS A 506 21.51 20.89 -32.01
N SER A 507 22.58 20.43 -32.66
CA SER A 507 22.50 19.43 -33.75
C SER A 507 22.58 17.96 -33.30
N GLN A 508 22.90 17.68 -32.02
CA GLN A 508 23.01 16.31 -31.50
C GLN A 508 21.71 15.75 -30.87
N LYS A 509 20.63 16.54 -30.78
CA LYS A 509 19.34 16.07 -30.22
C LYS A 509 18.40 15.40 -31.22
N ASP A 510 18.66 15.49 -32.53
CA ASP A 510 17.71 15.06 -33.58
C ASP A 510 18.14 13.82 -34.40
N ALA A 511 19.09 13.00 -33.89
CA ALA A 511 19.63 11.87 -34.66
C ALA A 511 19.79 10.58 -33.84
N HIS A 512 18.73 10.06 -33.23
CA HIS A 512 18.63 8.63 -32.88
C HIS A 512 17.16 8.21 -32.71
N THR A 513 16.53 7.77 -33.80
CA THR A 513 15.52 6.68 -33.82
C THR A 513 14.96 6.54 -35.24
N LYS A 514 15.46 5.53 -35.98
CA LYS A 514 14.77 4.89 -37.12
C LYS A 514 15.55 3.65 -37.56
N ASN A 515 15.04 2.46 -37.19
CA ASN A 515 14.79 1.36 -38.12
C ASN A 515 14.12 0.17 -37.41
N THR A 516 13.33 -0.54 -38.19
CA THR A 516 12.27 -1.51 -37.89
C THR A 516 12.78 -2.97 -37.90
N ASP A 517 12.08 -3.89 -37.21
CA ASP A 517 11.37 -5.06 -37.80
C ASP A 517 11.00 -6.17 -36.77
N GLU A 518 9.70 -6.48 -36.71
CA GLU A 518 8.94 -7.75 -36.58
C GLU A 518 9.01 -8.78 -35.38
N ILE A 519 7.94 -8.74 -34.55
CA ILE A 519 6.98 -9.78 -34.06
C ILE A 519 7.41 -11.08 -33.30
N LYS A 520 7.03 -11.19 -32.01
CA LYS A 520 6.01 -12.14 -31.44
C LYS A 520 5.68 -11.83 -29.95
N PRO A 521 4.47 -12.13 -29.44
CA PRO A 521 4.00 -11.63 -28.16
C PRO A 521 4.41 -12.55 -26.99
N GLU A 522 5.20 -12.01 -26.06
CA GLU A 522 5.35 -12.54 -24.70
C GLU A 522 4.60 -11.62 -23.74
N ALA A 523 3.91 -12.22 -22.78
CA ALA A 523 3.09 -11.53 -21.79
C ALA A 523 3.94 -10.52 -20.98
N PRO A 524 3.45 -9.30 -20.71
CA PRO A 524 4.24 -8.34 -19.95
C PRO A 524 4.33 -8.76 -18.49
N VAL A 525 5.57 -8.93 -18.07
CA VAL A 525 6.03 -8.87 -16.68
C VAL A 525 5.58 -7.53 -16.08
N ILE A 526 4.87 -7.58 -14.95
CA ILE A 526 4.38 -6.40 -14.24
C ILE A 526 5.50 -5.90 -13.31
N GLU A 527 6.19 -4.83 -13.72
CA GLU A 527 6.97 -3.96 -12.84
C GLU A 527 6.21 -2.62 -12.68
N GLU A 528 6.14 -2.16 -11.42
CA GLU A 528 5.82 -0.79 -10.93
C GLU A 528 4.47 -0.15 -11.30
N SER A 529 3.50 -0.20 -10.35
CA SER A 529 2.13 0.31 -10.51
C SER A 529 1.93 1.82 -10.30
N ALA A 530 2.89 2.56 -9.75
CA ALA A 530 2.71 3.99 -9.46
C ALA A 530 3.01 4.90 -10.66
N ASP A 531 4.01 4.59 -11.49
CA ASP A 531 4.38 5.40 -12.66
C ASP A 531 3.33 5.33 -13.79
N ASN A 532 2.46 4.31 -13.79
CA ASN A 532 1.50 4.07 -14.86
C ASN A 532 0.25 4.96 -14.77
N MET A 533 -0.20 5.34 -13.57
CA MET A 533 -1.46 6.10 -13.43
C MET A 533 -1.29 7.59 -13.76
N ASP A 534 -0.13 8.19 -13.46
CA ASP A 534 0.18 9.54 -13.92
C ASP A 534 0.30 9.60 -15.46
N VAL A 535 0.89 8.56 -16.06
CA VAL A 535 0.92 8.37 -17.52
C VAL A 535 -0.49 8.17 -18.09
N TRP A 536 -1.36 7.43 -17.40
CA TRP A 536 -2.77 7.26 -17.77
C TRP A 536 -3.50 8.61 -17.74
N LYS A 537 -3.34 9.43 -16.70
CA LYS A 537 -3.98 10.75 -16.60
C LYS A 537 -3.62 11.68 -17.76
N GLU A 538 -2.40 11.60 -18.30
CA GLU A 538 -2.00 12.40 -19.46
C GLU A 538 -2.52 11.86 -20.79
N ASN A 539 -2.71 10.53 -20.92
CA ASN A 539 -2.91 9.87 -22.21
C ASN A 539 -4.23 9.08 -22.34
N HIS A 540 -5.10 9.13 -21.32
CA HIS A 540 -6.37 8.38 -21.34
C HIS A 540 -7.31 8.84 -22.46
N LEU A 541 -8.19 7.92 -22.82
CA LEU A 541 -9.28 8.18 -23.75
C LEU A 541 -10.23 9.24 -23.16
N LYS A 542 -10.47 10.31 -23.91
CA LYS A 542 -11.48 11.31 -23.54
C LYS A 542 -12.89 10.74 -23.66
N VAL A 543 -13.51 10.46 -22.52
CA VAL A 543 -14.78 9.74 -22.43
C VAL A 543 -15.95 10.61 -22.90
N LYS A 544 -16.71 10.05 -23.84
CA LYS A 544 -18.00 10.55 -24.32
C LYS A 544 -18.98 9.40 -24.17
N GLY A 545 -19.54 9.29 -22.97
CA GLY A 545 -20.20 8.09 -22.49
C GLY A 545 -21.72 8.14 -22.45
N ILE A 546 -22.32 6.96 -22.42
CA ILE A 546 -23.75 6.74 -22.16
C ILE A 546 -23.95 5.63 -21.13
N TYR A 547 -24.97 5.79 -20.30
CA TYR A 547 -25.41 4.79 -19.32
C TYR A 547 -26.25 3.66 -19.93
N VAL A 548 -25.91 2.42 -19.57
CA VAL A 548 -26.62 1.21 -20.00
C VAL A 548 -26.98 0.36 -18.78
N THR A 549 -28.28 0.12 -18.59
CA THR A 549 -28.77 -0.76 -17.53
C THR A 549 -28.42 -2.22 -17.82
N GLY A 550 -28.23 -3.03 -16.78
CA GLY A 550 -28.03 -4.48 -16.92
C GLY A 550 -29.09 -5.19 -17.79
N PRO A 551 -30.40 -4.94 -17.56
CA PRO A 551 -31.46 -5.46 -18.44
C PRO A 551 -31.31 -5.05 -19.90
N THR A 552 -30.94 -3.80 -20.20
CA THR A 552 -30.75 -3.36 -21.59
C THR A 552 -29.56 -4.07 -22.23
N ALA A 553 -28.44 -4.16 -21.53
CA ALA A 553 -27.23 -4.84 -21.97
C ALA A 553 -27.45 -6.35 -22.26
N GLY A 554 -28.42 -6.97 -21.60
CA GLY A 554 -28.81 -8.35 -21.82
C GLY A 554 -29.73 -8.62 -23.03
N THR A 555 -30.10 -7.58 -23.81
CA THR A 555 -31.07 -7.68 -24.91
C THR A 555 -30.50 -7.21 -26.24
N ASP A 556 -31.22 -7.48 -27.34
CA ASP A 556 -30.87 -7.03 -28.70
C ASP A 556 -30.76 -5.50 -28.82
N LYS A 557 -31.35 -4.73 -27.89
CA LYS A 557 -31.22 -3.27 -27.85
C LYS A 557 -29.76 -2.83 -27.65
N LEU A 558 -28.88 -3.69 -27.11
CA LEU A 558 -27.45 -3.40 -27.04
C LEU A 558 -26.83 -3.20 -28.44
N ASP A 559 -27.31 -3.91 -29.47
CA ASP A 559 -26.81 -3.75 -30.84
C ASP A 559 -27.18 -2.38 -31.44
N ASP A 560 -28.37 -1.87 -31.11
CA ASP A 560 -28.77 -0.52 -31.48
C ASP A 560 -27.88 0.53 -30.79
N ILE A 561 -27.49 0.27 -29.53
CA ILE A 561 -26.58 1.13 -28.77
C ILE A 561 -25.17 1.10 -29.35
N ILE A 562 -24.64 -0.07 -29.69
CA ILE A 562 -23.33 -0.21 -30.37
C ILE A 562 -23.35 0.53 -31.70
N SER A 563 -24.43 0.41 -32.47
CA SER A 563 -24.59 1.12 -33.75
C SER A 563 -24.62 2.63 -33.53
N LEU A 564 -25.36 3.11 -32.52
CA LEU A 564 -25.37 4.52 -32.14
C LEU A 564 -23.96 5.01 -31.79
N ILE A 565 -23.18 4.25 -31.02
CA ILE A 565 -21.80 4.62 -30.65
C ILE A 565 -20.93 4.73 -31.91
N ASN A 566 -20.98 3.73 -32.78
CA ASN A 566 -20.19 3.69 -34.01
C ASN A 566 -20.52 4.84 -35.00
N GLU A 567 -21.78 5.31 -35.00
CA GLU A 567 -22.26 6.37 -35.90
C GLU A 567 -22.08 7.79 -35.33
N THR A 568 -21.76 7.93 -34.05
CA THR A 568 -21.73 9.22 -33.33
C THR A 568 -20.36 9.50 -32.72
N GLU A 569 -20.23 10.60 -31.99
CA GLU A 569 -18.98 10.91 -31.25
C GLU A 569 -18.80 10.12 -29.95
N LEU A 570 -19.77 9.29 -29.57
CA LEU A 570 -19.67 8.44 -28.39
C LEU A 570 -18.54 7.43 -28.54
N ASN A 571 -17.97 7.01 -27.41
CA ASN A 571 -16.91 5.99 -27.36
C ASN A 571 -16.97 5.10 -26.11
N THR A 572 -17.95 5.31 -25.22
CA THR A 572 -17.96 4.69 -23.89
C THR A 572 -19.35 4.23 -23.48
N ILE A 573 -19.40 3.07 -22.82
CA ILE A 573 -20.58 2.58 -22.09
C ILE A 573 -20.26 2.55 -20.60
N VAL A 574 -21.12 3.18 -19.80
CA VAL A 574 -21.20 2.97 -18.35
C VAL A 574 -22.22 1.86 -18.10
N LEU A 575 -21.74 0.67 -17.77
CA LEU A 575 -22.54 -0.52 -17.60
C LEU A 575 -22.82 -0.77 -16.12
N ASP A 576 -24.09 -0.93 -15.76
CA ASP A 576 -24.43 -1.39 -14.42
C ASP A 576 -23.91 -2.80 -14.18
N VAL A 577 -22.89 -2.92 -13.33
CA VAL A 577 -22.49 -4.19 -12.72
C VAL A 577 -23.34 -4.43 -11.48
N LYS A 578 -23.50 -3.40 -10.63
CA LYS A 578 -24.38 -3.43 -9.45
C LYS A 578 -25.38 -2.28 -9.48
N ASP A 579 -26.66 -2.60 -9.54
CA ASP A 579 -27.74 -1.60 -9.55
C ASP A 579 -28.05 -1.06 -8.13
N ASP A 580 -28.88 -0.01 -8.06
CA ASP A 580 -29.27 0.66 -6.81
C ASP A 580 -30.32 -0.12 -5.98
N ASN A 581 -30.69 -1.32 -6.45
CA ASN A 581 -31.45 -2.32 -5.69
C ASN A 581 -30.53 -3.44 -5.16
N GLY A 582 -29.21 -3.31 -5.34
CA GLY A 582 -28.21 -4.26 -4.85
C GLY A 582 -27.99 -5.48 -5.75
N ASN A 583 -28.62 -5.54 -6.93
CA ASN A 583 -28.47 -6.68 -7.82
C ASN A 583 -27.16 -6.59 -8.60
N ILE A 584 -26.42 -7.70 -8.68
CA ILE A 584 -25.37 -7.85 -9.69
C ILE A 584 -26.02 -8.28 -11.00
N THR A 585 -25.73 -7.61 -12.11
CA THR A 585 -26.48 -7.75 -13.38
C THR A 585 -26.11 -8.99 -14.21
N PHE A 586 -25.19 -9.82 -13.69
CA PHE A 586 -24.84 -11.14 -14.20
C PHE A 586 -24.50 -12.09 -13.04
N LYS A 587 -24.29 -13.37 -13.35
CA LYS A 587 -23.71 -14.32 -12.41
C LYS A 587 -22.21 -14.05 -12.28
N MET A 588 -21.81 -13.54 -11.13
CA MET A 588 -20.42 -13.23 -10.81
C MET A 588 -19.86 -14.31 -9.88
N ASP A 589 -18.62 -14.73 -10.15
CA ASP A 589 -17.87 -15.64 -9.29
C ASP A 589 -17.23 -14.84 -8.15
N ASN A 590 -18.05 -14.48 -7.17
CA ASN A 590 -17.67 -13.74 -5.97
C ASN A 590 -18.44 -14.31 -4.79
N GLU A 591 -17.75 -14.67 -3.71
CA GLU A 591 -18.33 -15.38 -2.57
C GLU A 591 -19.54 -14.65 -1.96
N ASN A 592 -19.42 -13.32 -1.74
CA ASN A 592 -20.49 -12.49 -1.21
C ASN A 592 -21.71 -12.47 -2.15
N VAL A 593 -21.47 -12.39 -3.47
CA VAL A 593 -22.54 -12.39 -4.48
C VAL A 593 -23.28 -13.73 -4.52
N ILE A 594 -22.53 -14.83 -4.38
CA ILE A 594 -23.07 -16.19 -4.35
C ILE A 594 -23.87 -16.42 -3.07
N GLU A 595 -23.32 -16.02 -1.91
CA GLU A 595 -23.98 -16.14 -0.60
C GLU A 595 -25.31 -15.39 -0.56
N MET A 596 -25.32 -14.13 -0.98
CA MET A 596 -26.53 -13.31 -1.00
C MET A 596 -27.50 -13.67 -2.14
N ASN A 597 -27.06 -14.52 -3.08
CA ASN A 597 -27.75 -14.79 -4.34
C ASN A 597 -28.16 -13.48 -5.07
N SER A 598 -27.26 -12.48 -5.07
CA SER A 598 -27.50 -11.15 -5.64
C SER A 598 -27.23 -11.08 -7.15
N GLY A 599 -26.54 -12.08 -7.71
CA GLY A 599 -26.31 -12.21 -9.16
C GLY A 599 -27.55 -12.58 -9.94
N ILE A 600 -28.10 -11.64 -10.72
CA ILE A 600 -29.21 -11.83 -11.65
C ILE A 600 -28.66 -12.00 -13.06
N ALA A 601 -29.12 -13.00 -13.80
CA ALA A 601 -28.65 -13.26 -15.16
C ALA A 601 -29.35 -12.38 -16.21
N TYR A 602 -29.34 -11.04 -16.03
CA TYR A 602 -29.74 -10.13 -17.09
C TYR A 602 -28.76 -10.24 -18.26
N ILE A 603 -27.46 -10.11 -17.96
CA ILE A 603 -26.37 -10.40 -18.87
C ILE A 603 -26.00 -11.88 -18.67
N LYS A 604 -26.20 -12.70 -19.71
CA LYS A 604 -26.00 -14.15 -19.64
C LYS A 604 -24.52 -14.55 -19.63
N ASP A 605 -23.71 -13.81 -20.39
CA ASP A 605 -22.28 -14.05 -20.56
C ASP A 605 -21.59 -12.69 -20.61
N ILE A 606 -21.06 -12.26 -19.46
CA ILE A 606 -20.39 -10.97 -19.33
C ILE A 606 -19.08 -10.93 -20.12
N SER A 607 -18.34 -12.04 -20.17
CA SER A 607 -17.08 -12.12 -20.91
C SER A 607 -17.30 -11.97 -22.41
N ALA A 608 -18.34 -12.60 -22.97
CA ALA A 608 -18.72 -12.42 -24.36
C ALA A 608 -19.20 -11.00 -24.66
N LEU A 609 -19.95 -10.38 -23.74
CA LEU A 609 -20.40 -9.00 -23.87
C LEU A 609 -19.21 -8.01 -23.87
N LEU A 610 -18.29 -8.12 -22.91
CA LEU A 610 -17.10 -7.29 -22.84
C LEU A 610 -16.25 -7.44 -24.10
N LYS A 611 -16.06 -8.67 -24.58
CA LYS A 611 -15.37 -8.94 -25.84
C LYS A 611 -16.04 -8.23 -27.01
N LYS A 612 -17.37 -8.33 -27.15
CA LYS A 612 -18.14 -7.68 -28.22
C LYS A 612 -17.99 -6.15 -28.18
N LEU A 613 -18.03 -5.55 -27.00
CA LEU A 613 -17.82 -4.10 -26.84
C LEU A 613 -16.40 -3.68 -27.22
N LYS A 614 -15.39 -4.42 -26.77
CA LYS A 614 -13.98 -4.15 -27.10
C LYS A 614 -13.67 -4.34 -28.59
N GLU A 615 -14.29 -5.32 -29.25
CA GLU A 615 -14.19 -5.49 -30.72
C GLU A 615 -14.80 -4.33 -31.51
N ASN A 616 -15.60 -3.48 -30.88
CA ASN A 616 -16.14 -2.23 -31.44
C ASN A 616 -15.40 -0.98 -30.92
N ASP A 617 -14.21 -1.14 -30.32
CA ASP A 617 -13.41 -0.05 -29.74
C ASP A 617 -14.17 0.79 -28.68
N ILE A 618 -15.09 0.15 -27.95
CA ILE A 618 -15.89 0.79 -26.90
C ILE A 618 -15.19 0.63 -25.55
N TYR A 619 -14.91 1.75 -24.88
CA TYR A 619 -14.42 1.77 -23.49
C TYR A 619 -15.56 1.43 -22.53
N VAL A 620 -15.35 0.45 -21.64
CA VAL A 620 -16.41 -0.08 -20.77
C VAL A 620 -16.13 0.21 -19.31
N ILE A 621 -17.02 0.98 -18.69
CA ILE A 621 -16.95 1.38 -17.29
C ILE A 621 -17.91 0.51 -16.46
N ALA A 622 -17.40 -0.15 -15.42
CA ALA A 622 -18.20 -0.90 -14.47
C ALA A 622 -18.81 0.03 -13.42
N ARG A 623 -20.11 0.29 -13.48
CA ARG A 623 -20.82 1.05 -12.45
C ARG A 623 -21.25 0.15 -11.29
N ILE A 624 -20.90 0.55 -10.07
CA ILE A 624 -21.23 -0.14 -8.82
C ILE A 624 -21.93 0.82 -7.87
N ALA A 625 -23.21 0.57 -7.54
CA ALA A 625 -23.88 1.28 -6.46
C ALA A 625 -23.34 0.80 -5.08
N CYS A 626 -22.85 1.73 -4.26
CA CYS A 626 -22.14 1.44 -3.00
C CYS A 626 -23.10 1.29 -1.82
N PHE A 627 -23.45 2.39 -1.14
CA PHE A 627 -24.11 2.35 0.18
C PHE A 627 -25.64 2.27 0.13
N LYS A 628 -26.23 2.49 -1.05
CA LYS A 628 -27.63 2.18 -1.31
C LYS A 628 -27.72 0.72 -1.77
N ASP A 629 -27.82 -0.19 -0.80
CA ASP A 629 -27.81 -1.63 -1.05
C ASP A 629 -28.84 -2.37 -0.17
N PRO A 630 -30.08 -2.54 -0.65
CA PRO A 630 -31.10 -3.26 0.10
C PRO A 630 -30.87 -4.77 0.17
N ILE A 631 -30.10 -5.36 -0.75
CA ILE A 631 -29.79 -6.79 -0.69
C ILE A 631 -28.77 -7.05 0.42
N LEU A 632 -27.69 -6.26 0.47
CA LEU A 632 -26.71 -6.36 1.55
C LEU A 632 -27.35 -6.06 2.90
N ALA A 633 -28.14 -4.98 3.02
CA ALA A 633 -28.83 -4.65 4.27
C ALA A 633 -29.80 -5.76 4.73
N LYS A 634 -30.37 -6.54 3.81
CA LYS A 634 -31.26 -7.66 4.14
C LYS A 634 -30.50 -8.93 4.51
N ALA A 635 -29.43 -9.25 3.78
CA ALA A 635 -28.61 -10.43 4.03
C ALA A 635 -27.79 -10.28 5.32
N HIS A 636 -27.34 -9.06 5.59
CA HIS A 636 -26.52 -8.66 6.73
C HIS A 636 -27.17 -7.49 7.49
N PRO A 637 -28.22 -7.74 8.30
CA PRO A 637 -28.93 -6.70 9.06
C PRO A 637 -28.02 -5.91 10.01
N GLU A 638 -26.93 -6.51 10.47
CA GLU A 638 -25.89 -5.86 11.26
C GLU A 638 -25.14 -4.77 10.48
N LEU A 639 -25.10 -4.84 9.14
CA LEU A 639 -24.47 -3.84 8.28
C LEU A 639 -25.47 -2.77 7.81
N ALA A 640 -26.76 -2.97 8.05
CA ALA A 640 -27.80 -2.04 7.65
C ALA A 640 -27.74 -0.74 8.48
N LEU A 641 -28.06 0.38 7.84
CA LEU A 641 -28.22 1.64 8.54
C LEU A 641 -29.62 1.70 9.18
N THR A 642 -29.67 1.96 10.49
CA THR A 642 -30.91 1.96 11.27
C THR A 642 -31.11 3.26 12.04
N ALA A 643 -32.36 3.55 12.42
CA ALA A 643 -32.69 4.56 13.41
C ALA A 643 -32.65 3.97 14.84
N PRO A 644 -32.70 4.79 15.92
CA PRO A 644 -32.71 4.32 17.31
C PRO A 644 -33.80 3.30 17.67
N ASP A 645 -34.89 3.24 16.91
CA ASP A 645 -35.95 2.26 17.07
C ASP A 645 -35.72 0.95 16.29
N ASN A 646 -34.52 0.77 15.74
CA ASN A 646 -34.08 -0.31 14.85
C ASN A 646 -34.80 -0.37 13.49
N SER A 647 -35.55 0.67 13.10
CA SER A 647 -36.13 0.72 11.76
C SER A 647 -35.05 1.03 10.71
N LEU A 648 -35.16 0.40 9.53
CA LEU A 648 -34.21 0.61 8.43
C LEU A 648 -34.32 2.03 7.87
N ILE A 649 -33.16 2.63 7.63
CA ILE A 649 -33.07 3.86 6.85
C ILE A 649 -33.23 3.51 5.39
N THR A 650 -34.23 4.13 4.76
CA THR A 650 -34.68 3.83 3.42
C THR A 650 -34.82 5.09 2.59
N ASP A 651 -34.65 4.97 1.27
CA ASP A 651 -35.02 6.02 0.33
C ASP A 651 -36.56 6.15 0.19
N ALA A 652 -37.02 7.07 -0.67
CA ALA A 652 -38.44 7.29 -0.91
C ALA A 652 -39.19 6.06 -1.49
N ASN A 653 -38.47 5.13 -2.12
CA ASN A 653 -39.01 3.89 -2.68
C ASN A 653 -38.95 2.71 -1.70
N GLY A 654 -38.41 2.92 -0.50
CA GLY A 654 -38.24 1.89 0.52
C GLY A 654 -36.95 1.08 0.38
N ASN A 655 -36.02 1.48 -0.49
CA ASN A 655 -34.74 0.80 -0.65
C ASN A 655 -33.82 1.16 0.52
N ALA A 656 -33.37 0.13 1.25
CA ALA A 656 -32.55 0.27 2.45
C ALA A 656 -31.10 0.69 2.12
N TRP A 657 -30.50 1.41 3.06
CA TRP A 657 -29.11 1.79 3.06
C TRP A 657 -28.32 0.90 4.01
N VAL A 658 -27.06 0.65 3.67
CA VAL A 658 -26.06 0.08 4.58
C VAL A 658 -25.26 1.20 5.24
N ASN A 659 -24.68 0.95 6.41
CA ASN A 659 -23.95 1.97 7.15
C ASN A 659 -22.61 2.29 6.43
N PRO A 660 -22.41 3.52 5.90
CA PRO A 660 -21.19 3.89 5.18
C PRO A 660 -19.93 3.91 6.06
N CYS A 661 -20.08 3.84 7.39
CA CYS A 661 -18.97 3.87 8.33
C CYS A 661 -18.40 2.48 8.65
N LYS A 662 -18.98 1.40 8.10
CA LYS A 662 -18.58 0.02 8.39
C LYS A 662 -17.58 -0.50 7.36
N GLU A 663 -16.41 -0.92 7.83
CA GLU A 663 -15.37 -1.47 6.95
C GLU A 663 -15.82 -2.76 6.27
N GLU A 664 -16.71 -3.55 6.87
CA GLU A 664 -17.26 -4.77 6.23
C GLU A 664 -18.06 -4.43 4.97
N VAL A 665 -18.75 -3.29 4.95
CA VAL A 665 -19.43 -2.77 3.75
C VAL A 665 -18.39 -2.37 2.70
N TRP A 666 -17.28 -1.75 3.12
CA TRP A 666 -16.20 -1.35 2.22
C TRP A 666 -15.53 -2.57 1.59
N ASN A 667 -15.21 -3.59 2.40
CA ASN A 667 -14.60 -4.83 1.96
C ASN A 667 -15.45 -5.57 0.93
N TYR A 668 -16.78 -5.58 1.11
CA TYR A 668 -17.68 -6.11 0.08
C TYR A 668 -17.56 -5.35 -1.23
N ILE A 669 -17.61 -4.02 -1.21
CA ILE A 669 -17.51 -3.19 -2.42
C ILE A 669 -16.14 -3.39 -3.09
N ILE A 670 -15.05 -3.41 -2.33
CA ILE A 670 -13.70 -3.70 -2.83
C ILE A 670 -13.65 -5.09 -3.49
N SER A 671 -14.31 -6.11 -2.92
CA SER A 671 -14.38 -7.43 -3.55
C SER A 671 -15.06 -7.40 -4.93
N LEU A 672 -16.06 -6.53 -5.11
CA LEU A 672 -16.72 -6.34 -6.41
C LEU A 672 -15.83 -5.58 -7.39
N VAL A 673 -15.09 -4.58 -6.93
CA VAL A 673 -14.08 -3.83 -7.71
C VAL A 673 -13.04 -4.82 -8.26
N ASN A 674 -12.46 -5.66 -7.39
CA ASN A 674 -11.49 -6.68 -7.79
C ASN A 674 -12.08 -7.67 -8.81
N SER A 675 -13.34 -8.04 -8.65
CA SER A 675 -14.05 -8.90 -9.61
C SER A 675 -14.23 -8.21 -10.97
N CYS A 676 -14.54 -6.92 -11.00
CA CYS A 676 -14.62 -6.13 -12.24
C CYS A 676 -13.26 -5.98 -12.91
N CYS A 677 -12.21 -5.76 -12.12
CA CYS A 677 -10.83 -5.69 -12.62
C CYS A 677 -10.42 -7.02 -13.27
N ALA A 678 -10.70 -8.16 -12.62
CA ALA A 678 -10.40 -9.48 -13.16
C ALA A 678 -11.20 -9.82 -14.44
N LEU A 679 -12.43 -9.30 -14.58
CA LEU A 679 -13.25 -9.46 -15.80
C LEU A 679 -12.73 -8.63 -16.97
N GLY A 680 -11.87 -7.65 -16.72
CA GLY A 680 -11.26 -6.79 -17.74
C GLY A 680 -12.14 -5.61 -18.13
N PHE A 681 -12.87 -5.00 -17.19
CA PHE A 681 -13.40 -3.64 -17.39
C PHE A 681 -12.27 -2.63 -17.51
N ASP A 682 -12.51 -1.52 -18.23
CA ASP A 682 -11.47 -0.51 -18.48
C ASP A 682 -11.42 0.56 -17.37
N GLU A 683 -12.50 0.71 -16.60
CA GLU A 683 -12.64 1.63 -15.45
C GLU A 683 -13.69 1.08 -14.48
N VAL A 684 -13.56 1.40 -13.18
CA VAL A 684 -14.61 1.15 -12.18
C VAL A 684 -15.16 2.47 -11.67
N GLN A 685 -16.48 2.65 -11.76
CA GLN A 685 -17.20 3.85 -11.36
C GLN A 685 -18.13 3.57 -10.18
N LEU A 686 -17.92 4.28 -9.08
CA LEU A 686 -18.66 4.13 -7.84
C LEU A 686 -19.82 5.12 -7.77
N ASP A 687 -21.04 4.62 -7.65
CA ASP A 687 -22.23 5.45 -7.44
C ASP A 687 -22.79 5.24 -6.03
N TYR A 688 -23.61 6.17 -5.55
CA TYR A 688 -24.16 6.18 -4.19
C TYR A 688 -23.06 6.11 -3.11
N VAL A 689 -21.88 6.66 -3.39
CA VAL A 689 -20.78 6.84 -2.44
C VAL A 689 -21.01 8.09 -1.57
N ARG A 690 -22.05 8.00 -0.73
CA ARG A 690 -22.51 9.08 0.14
C ARG A 690 -23.39 8.58 1.28
N PHE A 691 -23.67 9.48 2.22
CA PHE A 691 -24.71 9.31 3.23
C PHE A 691 -26.12 9.54 2.64
N PRO A 692 -27.17 8.88 3.18
CA PRO A 692 -28.54 9.13 2.77
C PRO A 692 -29.00 10.55 3.17
N VAL A 693 -30.02 11.05 2.48
CA VAL A 693 -30.59 12.38 2.71
C VAL A 693 -32.10 12.28 2.94
N GLY A 694 -32.64 13.17 3.76
CA GLY A 694 -34.06 13.24 4.08
C GLY A 694 -34.38 12.98 5.55
N GLN A 695 -35.64 13.17 5.95
CA GLN A 695 -36.05 13.23 7.35
C GLN A 695 -35.67 11.99 8.18
N LYS A 696 -35.70 10.79 7.58
CA LYS A 696 -35.28 9.56 8.27
C LYS A 696 -33.76 9.43 8.41
N ALA A 697 -32.99 10.06 7.52
CA ALA A 697 -31.53 10.01 7.54
C ALA A 697 -30.93 10.90 8.64
N ASP A 698 -31.66 11.92 9.10
CA ASP A 698 -31.27 12.77 10.24
C ASP A 698 -31.35 12.00 11.57
N ASP A 699 -32.25 11.02 11.67
CA ASP A 699 -32.44 10.18 12.85
C ASP A 699 -31.58 8.90 12.82
N ALA A 700 -30.70 8.73 11.83
CA ALA A 700 -29.96 7.49 11.63
C ALA A 700 -28.76 7.34 12.58
N LEU A 701 -28.51 6.11 13.04
CA LEU A 701 -27.35 5.70 13.81
C LEU A 701 -26.22 5.31 12.87
N TYR A 702 -25.27 6.23 12.68
CA TYR A 702 -24.13 6.05 11.79
C TYR A 702 -22.90 5.44 12.47
N ASP A 703 -22.94 5.23 13.79
CA ASP A 703 -21.79 4.72 14.57
C ASP A 703 -20.50 5.56 14.36
N LEU A 704 -20.65 6.89 14.26
CA LEU A 704 -19.51 7.78 14.02
C LEU A 704 -18.57 7.80 15.24
N VAL A 705 -17.26 7.65 14.98
CA VAL A 705 -16.20 7.79 15.99
C VAL A 705 -16.14 9.20 16.58
N SER A 706 -16.61 10.21 15.84
CA SER A 706 -16.81 11.57 16.35
C SER A 706 -18.06 12.22 15.75
N ASP A 707 -18.73 13.05 16.54
CA ASP A 707 -19.83 13.91 16.09
C ASP A 707 -19.33 15.23 15.49
N ASP A 708 -18.08 15.27 15.01
CA ASP A 708 -17.56 16.44 14.31
C ASP A 708 -18.30 16.63 12.97
N ASP A 709 -18.46 17.89 12.59
CA ASP A 709 -19.09 18.35 11.35
C ASP A 709 -18.48 17.69 10.09
N ASP A 710 -17.26 17.16 10.20
CA ASP A 710 -16.47 16.63 9.08
C ASP A 710 -16.36 15.09 9.07
N ALA A 711 -16.86 14.40 10.10
CA ALA A 711 -16.73 12.95 10.22
C ALA A 711 -17.26 12.20 8.98
N ARG A 712 -18.44 12.58 8.48
CA ARG A 712 -19.03 11.99 7.26
C ARG A 712 -18.14 12.19 6.03
N ARG A 713 -17.50 13.35 5.90
CA ARG A 713 -16.60 13.66 4.77
C ARG A 713 -15.34 12.81 4.83
N ASN A 714 -14.82 12.56 6.04
CA ASN A 714 -13.64 11.73 6.24
C ASN A 714 -13.92 10.27 5.87
N TYR A 715 -15.05 9.68 6.29
CA TYR A 715 -15.40 8.30 5.93
C TYR A 715 -15.49 8.07 4.42
N ILE A 716 -16.16 8.98 3.70
CA ILE A 716 -16.25 8.87 2.23
C ILE A 716 -14.88 9.05 1.58
N THR A 717 -14.07 9.99 2.06
CA THR A 717 -12.73 10.23 1.52
C THR A 717 -11.81 9.02 1.75
N GLU A 718 -11.83 8.44 2.95
CA GLU A 718 -11.06 7.25 3.29
C GLU A 718 -11.49 6.02 2.48
N PHE A 719 -12.81 5.77 2.40
CA PHE A 719 -13.35 4.70 1.58
C PHE A 719 -12.90 4.80 0.12
N LEU A 720 -13.01 6.00 -0.47
CA LEU A 720 -12.61 6.22 -1.86
C LEU A 720 -11.11 6.07 -2.05
N ALA A 721 -10.28 6.55 -1.12
CA ALA A 721 -8.83 6.34 -1.17
C ALA A 721 -8.48 4.84 -1.16
N LYS A 722 -9.11 4.04 -0.29
CA LYS A 722 -8.92 2.58 -0.25
C LYS A 722 -9.32 1.91 -1.57
N VAL A 723 -10.47 2.27 -2.14
CA VAL A 723 -10.93 1.64 -3.39
C VAL A 723 -10.08 2.06 -4.59
N THR A 724 -9.64 3.32 -4.65
CA THR A 724 -8.71 3.81 -5.68
C THR A 724 -7.39 3.04 -5.62
N GLU A 725 -6.82 2.84 -4.43
CA GLU A 725 -5.60 2.04 -4.25
C GLU A 725 -5.76 0.61 -4.77
N GLU A 726 -6.91 -0.04 -4.50
CA GLU A 726 -7.21 -1.37 -5.02
C GLU A 726 -7.33 -1.39 -6.56
N GLY A 727 -8.00 -0.42 -7.16
CA GLY A 727 -8.05 -0.29 -8.63
C GLY A 727 -6.65 -0.14 -9.25
N HIS A 728 -5.78 0.66 -8.61
CA HIS A 728 -4.41 0.90 -9.08
C HIS A 728 -3.54 -0.36 -9.05
N LYS A 729 -3.76 -1.30 -8.12
CA LYS A 729 -3.10 -2.62 -8.13
C LYS A 729 -3.38 -3.42 -9.40
N HIS A 730 -4.48 -3.12 -10.08
CA HIS A 730 -4.89 -3.74 -11.34
C HIS A 730 -4.64 -2.85 -12.58
N ASN A 731 -3.99 -1.68 -12.42
CA ASN A 731 -3.87 -0.65 -13.47
C ASN A 731 -5.23 -0.20 -14.04
N ILE A 732 -6.27 -0.17 -13.21
CA ILE A 732 -7.61 0.26 -13.60
C ILE A 732 -7.96 1.54 -12.83
N PRO A 733 -8.33 2.63 -13.54
CA PRO A 733 -8.73 3.88 -12.90
C PRO A 733 -10.05 3.72 -12.13
N VAL A 734 -10.16 4.47 -11.03
CA VAL A 734 -11.38 4.53 -10.21
C VAL A 734 -12.01 5.90 -10.31
N SER A 735 -13.30 5.90 -10.65
CA SER A 735 -14.13 7.10 -10.70
C SER A 735 -15.27 7.06 -9.69
N ALA A 736 -15.79 8.23 -9.31
CA ALA A 736 -16.90 8.32 -8.37
C ALA A 736 -17.94 9.36 -8.75
N ASP A 737 -19.21 8.99 -8.61
CA ASP A 737 -20.35 9.86 -8.82
C ASP A 737 -20.60 10.73 -7.58
N VAL A 738 -20.65 12.04 -7.82
CA VAL A 738 -20.88 13.02 -6.76
C VAL A 738 -22.05 13.93 -7.08
N PHE A 739 -22.72 14.45 -6.05
CA PHE A 739 -23.82 15.38 -6.24
C PHE A 739 -23.33 16.67 -6.90
N GLY A 740 -23.96 17.12 -7.99
CA GLY A 740 -23.56 18.36 -8.67
C GLY A 740 -23.65 19.62 -7.78
N THR A 741 -24.45 19.61 -6.72
CA THR A 741 -24.60 20.77 -5.83
C THR A 741 -23.45 20.93 -4.84
N ILE A 742 -22.65 19.89 -4.57
CA ILE A 742 -21.53 19.99 -3.61
C ILE A 742 -20.43 20.92 -4.11
N ILE A 743 -20.38 21.18 -5.42
CA ILE A 743 -19.50 22.19 -6.02
C ILE A 743 -19.79 23.57 -5.39
N ASN A 744 -21.05 23.87 -5.07
CA ASN A 744 -21.48 25.20 -4.64
C ASN A 744 -21.95 25.26 -3.18
N SER A 745 -22.21 24.11 -2.57
CA SER A 745 -22.92 24.00 -1.31
C SER A 745 -22.13 23.20 -0.30
N ASN A 746 -21.43 23.90 0.59
CA ASN A 746 -20.78 23.27 1.75
C ASN A 746 -21.79 22.56 2.66
N LYS A 747 -23.05 23.02 2.67
CA LYS A 747 -24.13 22.37 3.42
C LYS A 747 -24.44 20.99 2.82
N ASP A 748 -24.60 20.91 1.50
CA ASP A 748 -24.88 19.63 0.84
C ASP A 748 -23.68 18.70 0.95
N SER A 749 -22.47 19.24 0.74
CA SER A 749 -21.20 18.53 0.93
C SER A 749 -21.12 17.84 2.29
N LYS A 750 -21.36 18.57 3.39
CA LYS A 750 -21.42 18.01 4.75
C LYS A 750 -22.53 16.97 4.92
N HIS A 751 -23.72 17.25 4.38
CA HIS A 751 -24.88 16.38 4.58
C HIS A 751 -24.69 15.01 3.91
N VAL A 752 -24.17 15.00 2.67
CA VAL A 752 -23.92 13.77 1.91
C VAL A 752 -22.54 13.14 2.18
N GLY A 753 -21.66 13.85 2.89
CA GLY A 753 -20.29 13.40 3.17
C GLY A 753 -19.34 13.52 1.98
N GLN A 754 -19.62 14.36 0.98
CA GLN A 754 -18.79 14.47 -0.22
C GLN A 754 -18.08 15.83 -0.25
N ASP A 755 -16.77 15.85 -0.07
CA ASP A 755 -15.95 17.07 -0.15
C ASP A 755 -15.37 17.22 -1.56
N TYR A 756 -15.88 18.15 -2.36
CA TYR A 756 -15.45 18.29 -3.75
C TYR A 756 -13.93 18.46 -3.91
N VAL A 757 -13.30 19.26 -3.05
CA VAL A 757 -11.87 19.58 -3.14
C VAL A 757 -11.02 18.38 -2.71
N ASN A 758 -11.37 17.75 -1.59
CA ASN A 758 -10.60 16.60 -1.12
C ASN A 758 -10.79 15.37 -2.02
N LEU A 759 -12.00 15.14 -2.53
CA LEU A 759 -12.28 13.99 -3.41
C LEU A 759 -11.50 14.07 -4.72
N VAL A 760 -11.33 15.28 -5.27
CA VAL A 760 -10.50 15.51 -6.45
C VAL A 760 -9.04 15.11 -6.24
N SER A 761 -8.55 15.04 -5.00
CA SER A 761 -7.17 14.61 -4.69
C SER A 761 -7.04 13.10 -4.48
N ASN A 762 -8.14 12.35 -4.35
CA ASN A 762 -8.15 10.92 -3.99
C ASN A 762 -8.72 9.99 -5.08
N LEU A 763 -9.18 10.55 -6.19
CA LEU A 763 -9.77 9.83 -7.32
C LEU A 763 -8.95 10.05 -8.58
N ASP A 764 -9.07 9.14 -9.54
CA ASP A 764 -8.56 9.36 -10.90
C ASP A 764 -9.52 10.24 -11.70
N ILE A 765 -10.83 10.03 -11.51
CA ILE A 765 -11.90 10.79 -12.16
C ILE A 765 -13.01 11.08 -11.13
N ILE A 766 -13.55 12.29 -11.15
CA ILE A 766 -14.76 12.64 -10.40
C ILE A 766 -15.88 12.98 -11.38
N CYS A 767 -17.07 12.42 -11.11
CA CYS A 767 -18.21 12.52 -12.00
C CYS A 767 -19.35 13.32 -11.35
N PRO A 768 -19.31 14.67 -11.39
CA PRO A 768 -20.39 15.47 -10.82
C PRO A 768 -21.69 15.32 -11.63
N MET A 769 -22.79 15.04 -10.93
CA MET A 769 -24.13 14.93 -11.50
C MET A 769 -24.78 16.29 -11.73
N ILE A 770 -24.46 16.90 -12.88
CA ILE A 770 -24.93 18.25 -13.26
C ILE A 770 -26.19 18.11 -14.11
N TYR A 771 -27.25 17.60 -13.50
CA TYR A 771 -28.57 17.52 -14.13
C TYR A 771 -29.31 18.84 -13.88
N PRO A 772 -29.67 19.61 -14.92
CA PRO A 772 -30.40 20.86 -14.74
C PRO A 772 -31.67 20.72 -13.90
N SER A 773 -32.36 19.58 -13.98
CA SER A 773 -33.56 19.29 -13.18
C SER A 773 -33.33 19.11 -11.68
N HIS A 774 -32.07 18.99 -11.24
CA HIS A 774 -31.70 18.73 -9.84
C HIS A 774 -31.26 20.00 -9.09
N TYR A 775 -31.14 21.13 -9.79
CA TYR A 775 -30.86 22.43 -9.19
C TYR A 775 -32.16 23.15 -8.84
N ALA A 776 -32.18 23.82 -7.69
CA ALA A 776 -33.36 24.54 -7.21
C ALA A 776 -33.65 25.82 -8.03
N ASP A 777 -34.92 26.22 -8.08
CA ASP A 777 -35.33 27.50 -8.69
C ASP A 777 -34.52 28.68 -8.09
N GLY A 778 -34.02 29.55 -8.96
CA GLY A 778 -33.17 30.70 -8.59
C GLY A 778 -31.68 30.37 -8.46
N GLU A 779 -31.28 29.10 -8.45
CA GLU A 779 -29.89 28.70 -8.47
C GLU A 779 -29.20 29.27 -9.72
N PHE A 780 -27.95 29.71 -9.59
CA PHE A 780 -27.24 30.42 -10.66
C PHE A 780 -27.95 31.66 -11.23
N LYS A 781 -28.94 32.20 -10.50
CA LYS A 781 -29.84 33.28 -10.96
C LYS A 781 -30.69 32.89 -12.18
N LEU A 782 -31.04 31.61 -12.29
CA LEU A 782 -31.93 31.09 -13.33
C LEU A 782 -33.28 30.77 -12.70
N ASP A 783 -34.37 31.26 -13.28
CA ASP A 783 -35.72 31.08 -12.72
C ASP A 783 -36.09 29.59 -12.61
N VAL A 784 -35.77 28.82 -13.65
CA VAL A 784 -35.91 27.35 -13.69
C VAL A 784 -34.66 26.77 -14.36
N PRO A 785 -33.65 26.29 -13.60
CA PRO A 785 -32.42 25.74 -14.18
C PRO A 785 -32.67 24.68 -15.27
N ASP A 786 -33.68 23.81 -15.09
CA ASP A 786 -34.08 22.80 -16.09
C ASP A 786 -34.43 23.40 -17.46
N ALA A 787 -34.94 24.63 -17.52
CA ALA A 787 -35.28 25.33 -18.75
C ALA A 787 -34.07 26.01 -19.42
N HIS A 788 -32.89 25.99 -18.78
CA HIS A 788 -31.66 26.65 -19.21
C HIS A 788 -30.46 25.67 -19.21
N PRO A 789 -30.54 24.53 -19.93
CA PRO A 789 -29.56 23.44 -19.83
C PRO A 789 -28.10 23.87 -20.05
N TYR A 790 -27.85 24.71 -21.06
CA TYR A 790 -26.50 25.24 -21.32
C TYR A 790 -26.00 26.07 -20.13
N ASP A 791 -26.79 27.05 -19.68
CA ASP A 791 -26.37 28.00 -18.65
C ASP A 791 -26.14 27.31 -17.31
N THR A 792 -26.96 26.31 -16.97
CA THR A 792 -26.81 25.55 -15.72
C THR A 792 -25.53 24.73 -15.73
N VAL A 793 -25.26 23.99 -16.81
CA VAL A 793 -24.04 23.16 -16.92
C VAL A 793 -22.80 24.04 -16.96
N ASN A 794 -22.80 25.09 -17.80
CA ASN A 794 -21.65 25.98 -17.93
C ASN A 794 -21.32 26.65 -16.60
N LYS A 795 -22.31 27.21 -15.89
CA LYS A 795 -22.05 27.88 -14.60
C LYS A 795 -21.61 26.93 -13.49
N ALA A 796 -22.10 25.69 -13.47
CA ALA A 796 -21.63 24.69 -12.53
C ALA A 796 -20.15 24.32 -12.79
N LEU A 797 -19.77 24.17 -14.06
CA LEU A 797 -18.40 23.84 -14.45
C LEU A 797 -17.43 25.03 -14.37
N GLU A 798 -17.88 26.25 -14.66
CA GLU A 798 -17.14 27.48 -14.35
C GLU A 798 -16.83 27.53 -12.85
N LYS A 799 -17.79 27.16 -12.00
CA LYS A 799 -17.57 27.13 -10.56
C LYS A 799 -16.61 26.02 -10.13
N SER A 800 -16.70 24.85 -10.76
CA SER A 800 -15.68 23.80 -10.61
C SER A 800 -14.29 24.35 -10.94
N ASN A 801 -14.11 25.00 -12.09
CA ASN A 801 -12.84 25.63 -12.45
C ASN A 801 -12.38 26.66 -11.41
N GLU A 802 -13.26 27.54 -10.94
CA GLU A 802 -12.91 28.52 -9.90
C GLU A 802 -12.37 27.86 -8.63
N ILE A 803 -12.98 26.75 -8.20
CA ILE A 803 -12.61 26.03 -6.97
C ILE A 803 -11.32 25.23 -7.16
N LEU A 804 -11.10 24.69 -8.35
CA LEU A 804 -9.96 23.83 -8.65
C LEU A 804 -8.73 24.59 -9.18
N ASN A 805 -8.89 25.80 -9.72
CA ASN A 805 -7.79 26.66 -10.19
C ASN A 805 -6.63 26.87 -9.18
N PRO A 806 -6.89 26.98 -7.85
CA PRO A 806 -5.81 27.08 -6.86
C PRO A 806 -5.02 25.78 -6.65
N ILE A 807 -5.55 24.64 -7.12
CA ILE A 807 -4.95 23.31 -7.00
C ILE A 807 -4.09 23.07 -8.26
N SER A 808 -2.83 22.64 -8.10
CA SER A 808 -1.93 22.45 -9.25
C SER A 808 -2.46 21.39 -10.22
N ASN A 809 -2.45 21.70 -11.53
CA ASN A 809 -2.94 20.82 -12.62
C ASN A 809 -2.38 19.39 -12.66
N ASN A 810 -1.27 19.09 -11.98
CA ASN A 810 -0.66 17.76 -12.00
C ASN A 810 -1.17 16.83 -10.88
N ASN A 811 -2.10 17.28 -10.02
CA ASN A 811 -2.53 16.54 -8.83
C ASN A 811 -4.06 16.47 -8.63
N HIS A 812 -4.85 16.64 -9.70
CA HIS A 812 -6.30 16.64 -9.63
C HIS A 812 -6.94 15.57 -10.52
N ALA A 813 -8.01 14.95 -10.03
CA ALA A 813 -8.86 14.03 -10.78
C ALA A 813 -9.36 14.68 -12.07
N VAL A 814 -9.54 13.87 -13.12
CA VAL A 814 -10.25 14.28 -14.33
C VAL A 814 -11.69 14.60 -13.95
N ILE A 815 -12.22 15.73 -14.43
CA ILE A 815 -13.62 16.10 -14.18
C ILE A 815 -14.46 15.63 -15.37
N ARG A 816 -15.41 14.72 -15.09
CA ARG A 816 -16.28 14.12 -16.11
C ARG A 816 -17.75 14.26 -15.71
N PRO A 817 -18.43 15.37 -16.03
CA PRO A 817 -19.81 15.58 -15.60
C PRO A 817 -20.79 14.57 -16.21
N TRP A 818 -21.76 14.14 -15.40
CA TRP A 818 -22.99 13.55 -15.90
C TRP A 818 -23.97 14.63 -16.35
N LEU A 819 -24.58 14.44 -17.52
CA LEU A 819 -25.55 15.35 -18.12
C LEU A 819 -26.91 14.67 -18.31
N GLN A 820 -27.96 15.50 -18.34
CA GLN A 820 -29.35 15.03 -18.40
C GLN A 820 -29.76 14.70 -19.83
N ALA A 821 -30.14 13.44 -20.08
CA ALA A 821 -30.70 12.99 -21.35
C ALA A 821 -32.17 12.52 -21.23
N PHE A 822 -32.91 13.05 -20.25
CA PHE A 822 -34.32 12.77 -20.01
C PHE A 822 -35.11 14.05 -19.72
N THR A 823 -36.45 14.00 -19.85
CA THR A 823 -37.33 15.13 -19.52
C THR A 823 -37.88 14.98 -18.10
N ALA A 824 -37.58 15.93 -17.22
CA ALA A 824 -37.97 15.91 -15.82
C ALA A 824 -39.38 16.46 -15.61
N THR A 825 -40.42 15.71 -15.99
CA THR A 825 -41.82 16.20 -15.97
C THR A 825 -42.34 16.60 -14.58
N TRP A 826 -41.65 16.22 -13.52
CA TRP A 826 -41.96 16.62 -12.14
C TRP A 826 -41.49 18.03 -11.79
N VAL A 827 -40.57 18.62 -12.55
CA VAL A 827 -40.09 20.00 -12.35
C VAL A 827 -41.12 20.98 -12.91
N LYS A 828 -41.52 21.96 -12.10
CA LYS A 828 -42.45 22.98 -12.54
C LYS A 828 -41.72 23.94 -13.49
N GLY A 829 -42.22 24.06 -14.73
CA GLY A 829 -41.56 24.86 -15.76
C GLY A 829 -40.49 24.10 -16.56
N HIS A 830 -40.45 22.76 -16.43
CA HIS A 830 -39.58 21.91 -17.23
C HIS A 830 -39.74 22.14 -18.74
N ILE A 831 -38.68 21.85 -19.48
CA ILE A 831 -38.70 21.79 -20.94
C ILE A 831 -38.51 20.35 -21.41
N LYS A 832 -38.82 20.09 -22.68
CA LYS A 832 -38.55 18.78 -23.30
C LYS A 832 -37.07 18.69 -23.64
N TYR A 833 -36.43 17.60 -23.23
CA TYR A 833 -35.04 17.31 -23.56
C TYR A 833 -34.98 16.44 -24.81
N GLU A 834 -34.61 17.05 -25.95
CA GLU A 834 -34.37 16.37 -27.22
C GLU A 834 -32.94 16.64 -27.71
N GLY A 835 -32.68 16.48 -29.01
CA GLY A 835 -31.37 16.65 -29.63
C GLY A 835 -30.68 17.96 -29.24
N LYS A 836 -31.43 19.06 -29.30
CA LYS A 836 -30.90 20.42 -29.08
C LYS A 836 -30.51 20.68 -27.62
N GLU A 837 -31.37 20.31 -26.67
CA GLU A 837 -31.15 20.56 -25.24
C GLU A 837 -30.04 19.66 -24.68
N ILE A 838 -29.92 18.43 -25.17
CA ILE A 838 -28.80 17.54 -24.81
C ILE A 838 -27.49 18.09 -25.40
N ARG A 839 -27.47 18.46 -26.69
CA ARG A 839 -26.29 19.07 -27.34
C ARG A 839 -25.87 20.37 -26.67
N ALA A 840 -26.81 21.17 -26.19
CA ALA A 840 -26.54 22.41 -25.46
C ALA A 840 -25.74 22.15 -24.17
N GLN A 841 -26.02 21.07 -23.44
CA GLN A 841 -25.23 20.69 -22.25
C GLN A 841 -23.83 20.24 -22.64
N ILE A 842 -23.69 19.41 -23.69
CA ILE A 842 -22.38 18.97 -24.20
C ILE A 842 -21.53 20.18 -24.62
N GLN A 843 -22.14 21.14 -25.32
CA GLN A 843 -21.44 22.37 -25.70
C GLN A 843 -20.99 23.18 -24.49
N ALA A 844 -21.80 23.24 -23.43
CA ALA A 844 -21.43 23.90 -22.18
C ALA A 844 -20.21 23.24 -21.49
N VAL A 845 -20.05 21.91 -21.60
CA VAL A 845 -18.85 21.21 -21.10
C VAL A 845 -17.60 21.69 -21.84
N TYR A 846 -17.66 21.75 -23.18
CA TYR A 846 -16.57 22.24 -24.01
C TYR A 846 -16.25 23.71 -23.79
N ASP A 847 -17.27 24.55 -23.68
CA ASP A 847 -17.11 25.99 -23.47
C ASP A 847 -16.55 26.30 -22.07
N ALA A 848 -16.79 25.43 -21.09
CA ALA A 848 -16.17 25.47 -19.77
C ALA A 848 -14.74 24.90 -19.72
N GLY A 849 -14.20 24.41 -20.84
CA GLY A 849 -12.81 23.92 -20.95
C GLY A 849 -12.61 22.45 -20.55
N TYR A 850 -13.67 21.68 -20.41
CA TYR A 850 -13.62 20.23 -20.18
C TYR A 850 -13.86 19.46 -21.49
N ASP A 851 -13.39 18.23 -21.58
CA ASP A 851 -13.45 17.41 -22.80
C ASP A 851 -14.21 16.08 -22.65
N GLU A 852 -14.57 15.71 -21.41
CA GLU A 852 -15.28 14.47 -21.10
C GLU A 852 -16.68 14.70 -20.54
N TRP A 853 -17.60 13.77 -20.80
CA TRP A 853 -18.96 13.80 -20.27
C TRP A 853 -19.63 12.44 -20.39
N ILE A 854 -20.68 12.21 -19.59
CA ILE A 854 -21.53 11.02 -19.67
C ILE A 854 -23.00 11.44 -19.69
N LEU A 855 -23.84 10.82 -20.53
CA LEU A 855 -25.28 11.07 -20.54
C LEU A 855 -26.07 10.05 -19.74
N TRP A 856 -26.90 10.56 -18.83
CA TRP A 856 -27.82 9.75 -18.04
C TRP A 856 -29.23 9.70 -18.65
N ASN A 857 -29.73 8.49 -18.88
CA ASN A 857 -31.13 8.20 -19.12
C ASN A 857 -31.47 6.80 -18.59
N SER A 858 -32.37 6.71 -17.61
CA SER A 858 -32.70 5.44 -16.93
C SER A 858 -33.31 4.36 -17.85
N ASN A 859 -33.77 4.73 -19.05
CA ASN A 859 -34.27 3.79 -20.05
C ASN A 859 -33.21 3.43 -21.11
N SER A 860 -31.97 3.93 -20.97
CA SER A 860 -30.88 3.78 -21.96
C SER A 860 -31.37 4.12 -23.38
N ASN A 861 -31.98 5.31 -23.51
CA ASN A 861 -32.50 5.82 -24.77
C ASN A 861 -31.90 7.20 -25.04
N TYR A 862 -31.26 7.35 -26.19
CA TYR A 862 -30.45 8.52 -26.51
C TYR A 862 -30.83 9.07 -27.88
N ASN A 863 -30.93 10.39 -27.98
CA ASN A 863 -31.29 11.06 -29.21
C ASN A 863 -30.04 11.26 -30.09
N ILE A 864 -29.99 10.60 -31.24
CA ILE A 864 -28.86 10.69 -32.18
C ILE A 864 -28.56 12.12 -32.66
N ASP A 865 -29.59 12.97 -32.78
CA ASP A 865 -29.41 14.36 -33.22
C ASP A 865 -28.55 15.16 -32.22
N ALA A 866 -28.50 14.73 -30.96
CA ALA A 866 -27.65 15.32 -29.93
C ALA A 866 -26.17 14.90 -30.04
N LEU A 867 -25.83 13.90 -30.86
CA LEU A 867 -24.58 13.14 -30.77
C LEU A 867 -23.78 13.12 -32.08
N THR A 868 -24.33 13.70 -33.15
CA THR A 868 -23.65 13.79 -34.44
C THR A 868 -22.33 14.56 -34.30
N LYS A 869 -21.25 14.00 -34.88
CA LYS A 869 -19.90 14.59 -34.89
C LYS A 869 -19.96 15.98 -35.54
N SER A 870 -19.58 17.02 -34.80
CA SER A 870 -19.47 18.40 -35.30
C SER A 870 -18.29 18.59 -36.25
#